data_AF-A0A1J1JMK4-F1
#
_entry.id   AF-A0A1J1JMK4-F1
#
_cell.length_a   1.000
_cell.length_b   1.000
_cell.length_c   1.000
_cell.angle_alpha   90.00
_cell.angle_beta   90.00
_cell.angle_gamma   90.00
#
_symmetry.space_group_name_H-M   'P 1'
#
loop_
_entity.id
_entity.type
_entity.pdbx_description
1 polymer ?
#
loop_
_entity_poly.entity_id
_entity_poly.type
_entity_poly.pdbx_seq_one_letter_code
_entity_poly.pdbx_strand_id
1 'polypeptide(L)'
;MTRALPGEAKMGLWGKFKRGLEAVFLPQKYIADTQARNTDIIVANNAEMEEKRQQIQLAQYKLQCVQVANSAIIEEKRQEIQLEQIKLQYIENQKNREFQKELQEYIQSVNLAINKSNIEFQRWRFEQEKTLQKELTTYGRETQLMVAEYQRETAIKVAHNQAEVQKIFANWPLTLPPAQILESYNNSLIPMRVFIAPPKVQFEKFATTPQNFPDIELTINQKMRDFFDQYSQQGRPIEFLAGAWESKRFHSEASIKALFGMLKSEPTLILESEFDGDYLNFRIAYWTIGQPNYSYQTIISQLSYRDILYDSAKTRARKWKVTKDKLLALGKTQADIDKRGGDNEINLKIWEEEQSLREEGIDDDELEIHYKINSKHFEDLYQFLITCHCLVAGWIADTHHLFLHDFTPLSPQLLPDLTQNIPEGEVADSVIGMVISGYEQIYKILETESSHRLPELILELAQGLVNLPNKSWAKNQLINSVESWLNLRNPVSEVSELWDRVNSVVIAEDLDYIEKINNLLESLGETHRVNIVKICYQRGKNHYQQGEYTTAIDDFTQVLLLKPNSPDANYNRGLAYGKLGEYSAAIEDYNQTLRLNPNYLRAYNNRANTYYKLGEYEKAIADYNSCLVLNPNLPDVAHNRDVAQGVWDEKRRQEAEKRRREREFEFDVITVNSQGQETKRECCRAEFFKQDLGNNISLEMVSIPGGTFMMGAAQNEANASSDEYPQHLVNIAAFSMAKYPITQAQWEAIMGNNPSSFKGTNRPVENVNWHQAQEFCQRLSQKTGKTYRLPSEAEWEYACRAETTSPFHFGETITADLANYGSNCGQTTDVGSFSPNAFGLYDMHGNVWEWCADPWHDNYNGAPDDGSVWESGANTQYRVMRGGSWGNNPGVCRCAVRNWVGLVSRDWDYGFRVVSLPPAWTL
;
A
#
# COMPACT_ATOMS: atom_id res chain seq x y z
N MET A 1 64.02 21.12 0.38
CA MET A 1 65.16 21.11 1.32
C MET A 1 64.65 20.39 2.56
N THR A 2 65.20 19.31 3.11
CA THR A 2 66.56 18.75 3.05
C THR A 2 66.47 17.26 3.42
N ARG A 3 67.42 16.48 2.88
CA ARG A 3 67.65 15.03 3.04
C ARG A 3 68.17 14.63 4.44
N ALA A 4 67.92 13.35 4.78
CA ALA A 4 68.81 12.34 5.40
C ALA A 4 69.33 12.55 6.85
N LEU A 5 69.54 11.57 7.75
CA LEU A 5 69.57 10.09 7.87
C LEU A 5 69.79 9.79 9.40
N PRO A 6 70.14 8.58 9.94
CA PRO A 6 69.75 7.16 9.74
C PRO A 6 69.32 6.47 11.09
N GLY A 7 68.63 5.32 11.11
CA GLY A 7 69.16 3.94 11.30
C GLY A 7 69.14 3.49 12.80
N GLU A 8 68.76 2.29 13.26
CA GLU A 8 68.46 0.98 12.66
C GLU A 8 67.82 0.01 13.72
N ALA A 9 67.23 -1.10 13.23
CA ALA A 9 67.05 -2.44 13.84
C ALA A 9 65.81 -2.79 14.72
N LYS A 10 64.97 -3.74 14.24
CA LYS A 10 65.10 -5.20 14.50
C LYS A 10 64.11 -6.08 13.70
N MET A 11 64.59 -7.29 13.39
CA MET A 11 64.04 -8.36 12.56
C MET A 11 62.86 -9.15 13.14
N GLY A 12 62.06 -9.78 12.25
CA GLY A 12 61.64 -11.17 12.43
C GLY A 12 60.41 -11.67 11.61
N LEU A 13 60.64 -12.73 10.81
CA LEU A 13 59.82 -13.96 10.73
C LEU A 13 59.03 -14.42 9.49
N TRP A 14 59.22 -13.90 8.27
CA TRP A 14 58.76 -14.64 7.05
C TRP A 14 59.79 -14.76 5.90
N GLY A 15 61.08 -14.65 6.24
CA GLY A 15 62.22 -14.87 5.33
C GLY A 15 62.90 -16.24 5.44
N LYS A 16 62.27 -17.24 6.07
CA LYS A 16 62.83 -18.59 6.27
C LYS A 16 61.97 -19.69 5.64
N PHE A 17 61.83 -19.66 4.33
CA PHE A 17 61.64 -20.88 3.52
C PHE A 17 62.52 -20.83 2.25
N LYS A 18 63.82 -20.67 2.52
CA LYS A 18 64.95 -21.37 1.89
C LYS A 18 64.58 -22.22 0.65
N ARG A 19 64.94 -21.76 -0.56
CA ARG A 19 66.04 -22.32 -1.38
C ARG A 19 66.56 -23.72 -0.96
N GLY A 20 66.44 -24.66 -1.90
CA GLY A 20 67.14 -25.95 -1.96
C GLY A 20 66.43 -26.74 -3.06
N LEU A 21 66.98 -27.03 -4.23
CA LEU A 21 68.37 -27.32 -4.57
C LEU A 21 68.70 -26.96 -6.03
N GLU A 22 69.99 -26.79 -6.24
CA GLU A 22 70.78 -26.54 -7.46
C GLU A 22 70.44 -27.51 -8.62
N ALA A 23 70.43 -27.06 -9.89
CA ALA A 23 71.54 -27.12 -10.88
C ALA A 23 72.05 -28.57 -11.13
N VAL A 24 72.32 -29.10 -12.32
CA VAL A 24 73.07 -28.61 -13.50
C VAL A 24 72.91 -29.66 -14.66
N PHE A 25 73.22 -29.25 -15.90
CA PHE A 25 73.78 -30.02 -17.05
C PHE A 25 72.88 -30.41 -18.25
N LEU A 26 73.13 -29.70 -19.37
CA LEU A 26 73.10 -30.14 -20.80
C LEU A 26 74.18 -31.26 -21.03
N PRO A 27 74.30 -32.02 -22.15
CA PRO A 27 73.78 -31.83 -23.53
C PRO A 27 73.40 -33.11 -24.38
N GLN A 28 72.78 -32.88 -25.56
CA GLN A 28 72.92 -33.54 -26.89
C GLN A 28 72.72 -35.07 -27.19
N LYS A 29 71.84 -35.28 -28.21
CA LYS A 29 71.95 -36.10 -29.46
C LYS A 29 71.70 -37.63 -29.51
N TYR A 30 71.03 -37.98 -30.64
CA TYR A 30 71.02 -39.24 -31.43
C TYR A 30 70.19 -40.42 -30.90
N ILE A 31 68.96 -40.67 -31.41
CA ILE A 31 68.55 -41.31 -32.69
C ILE A 31 68.65 -42.85 -32.66
N ALA A 32 67.50 -43.46 -33.01
CA ALA A 32 67.28 -44.79 -33.57
C ALA A 32 67.36 -45.99 -32.61
N ASP A 33 66.21 -46.38 -32.06
CA ASP A 33 65.70 -47.75 -32.28
C ASP A 33 64.23 -47.92 -31.88
N THR A 34 63.36 -47.08 -32.45
CA THR A 34 61.90 -47.27 -32.33
C THR A 34 61.17 -46.78 -33.60
N GLN A 35 61.86 -46.88 -34.74
CA GLN A 35 61.38 -46.44 -36.06
C GLN A 35 61.09 -47.62 -37.02
N ALA A 36 60.99 -48.84 -36.48
CA ALA A 36 60.64 -50.04 -37.24
C ALA A 36 59.34 -50.72 -36.79
N ARG A 37 58.66 -50.24 -35.74
CA ARG A 37 57.38 -50.81 -35.25
C ARG A 37 56.15 -49.93 -35.44
N ASN A 38 56.32 -48.68 -35.92
CA ASN A 38 55.20 -47.77 -36.22
C ASN A 38 54.91 -47.63 -37.74
N THR A 39 55.73 -48.21 -38.61
CA THR A 39 55.55 -48.12 -40.07
C THR A 39 54.49 -49.09 -40.59
N ASP A 40 54.30 -50.25 -39.93
CA ASP A 40 53.33 -51.27 -40.36
C ASP A 40 51.88 -50.92 -39.96
N ILE A 41 51.67 -50.04 -38.97
CA ILE A 41 50.34 -49.57 -38.55
C ILE A 41 49.86 -48.39 -39.41
N ILE A 42 50.76 -47.62 -40.02
CA ILE A 42 50.42 -46.45 -40.85
C ILE A 42 50.05 -46.86 -42.29
N VAL A 43 50.63 -47.95 -42.82
CA VAL A 43 50.31 -48.44 -44.17
C VAL A 43 48.91 -49.07 -44.25
N ALA A 44 48.46 -49.75 -43.19
CA ALA A 44 47.13 -50.35 -43.13
C ALA A 44 45.98 -49.30 -43.03
N ASN A 45 46.19 -48.21 -42.27
CA ASN A 45 45.18 -47.14 -42.11
C ASN A 45 45.03 -46.24 -43.34
N ASN A 46 46.05 -46.13 -44.20
CA ASN A 46 45.99 -45.27 -45.38
C ASN A 46 45.23 -45.91 -46.57
N ALA A 47 45.19 -47.23 -46.67
CA ALA A 47 44.43 -47.93 -47.72
C ALA A 47 42.91 -47.83 -47.51
N GLU A 48 42.44 -47.91 -46.26
CA GLU A 48 41.01 -47.81 -45.90
C GLU A 48 40.47 -46.37 -46.03
N MET A 49 41.34 -45.36 -45.86
CA MET A 49 40.99 -43.94 -46.03
C MET A 49 40.78 -43.53 -47.50
N GLU A 50 41.47 -44.19 -48.44
CA GLU A 50 41.38 -43.86 -49.87
C GLU A 50 40.08 -44.38 -50.50
N GLU A 51 39.61 -45.56 -50.06
CA GLU A 51 38.33 -46.16 -50.48
C GLU A 51 37.13 -45.33 -50.00
N LYS A 52 37.19 -44.79 -48.76
CA LYS A 52 36.17 -43.87 -48.23
C LYS A 52 36.15 -42.51 -48.95
N ARG A 53 37.29 -42.02 -49.46
CA ARG A 53 37.34 -40.77 -50.25
C ARG A 53 36.65 -40.91 -51.61
N GLN A 54 36.81 -42.05 -52.29
CA GLN A 54 36.15 -42.28 -53.59
C GLN A 54 34.62 -42.38 -53.47
N GLN A 55 34.10 -42.97 -52.38
CA GLN A 55 32.67 -43.02 -52.11
C GLN A 55 32.07 -41.63 -51.80
N ILE A 56 32.79 -40.77 -51.07
CA ILE A 56 32.35 -39.41 -50.78
C ILE A 56 32.29 -38.54 -52.06
N GLN A 57 33.22 -38.73 -52.99
CA GLN A 57 33.27 -37.96 -54.24
C GLN A 57 32.12 -38.34 -55.21
N LEU A 58 31.75 -39.62 -55.26
CA LEU A 58 30.59 -40.11 -56.02
C LEU A 58 29.24 -39.63 -55.42
N ALA A 59 29.16 -39.53 -54.10
CA ALA A 59 27.99 -38.99 -53.40
C ALA A 59 27.82 -37.47 -53.62
N GLN A 60 28.92 -36.72 -53.66
CA GLN A 60 28.91 -35.28 -53.94
C GLN A 60 28.47 -34.95 -55.39
N TYR A 61 28.89 -35.75 -56.37
CA TYR A 61 28.45 -35.59 -57.76
C TYR A 61 26.95 -35.84 -57.95
N LYS A 62 26.39 -36.85 -57.26
CA LYS A 62 24.94 -37.14 -57.26
C LYS A 62 24.12 -36.03 -56.58
N LEU A 63 24.64 -35.43 -55.51
CA LEU A 63 24.01 -34.30 -54.81
C LEU A 63 23.95 -33.05 -55.70
N GLN A 64 24.99 -32.81 -56.49
CA GLN A 64 25.09 -31.67 -57.41
C GLN A 64 24.09 -31.77 -58.58
N CYS A 65 23.80 -32.98 -59.09
CA CYS A 65 22.77 -33.20 -60.11
C CYS A 65 21.34 -32.97 -59.60
N VAL A 66 21.07 -33.24 -58.31
CA VAL A 66 19.74 -33.03 -57.68
C VAL A 66 19.50 -31.55 -57.34
N GLN A 67 20.56 -30.80 -57.02
CA GLN A 67 20.47 -29.36 -56.70
C GLN A 67 20.15 -28.47 -57.92
N VAL A 68 20.46 -28.91 -59.13
CA VAL A 68 20.20 -28.16 -60.38
C VAL A 68 18.73 -28.30 -60.85
N ALA A 69 17.99 -29.29 -60.36
CA ALA A 69 16.65 -29.62 -60.87
C ALA A 69 15.46 -28.95 -60.14
N ASN A 70 15.67 -28.16 -59.08
CA ASN A 70 14.53 -27.70 -58.25
C ASN A 70 14.69 -26.28 -57.63
N SER A 71 15.22 -25.31 -58.39
CA SER A 71 15.53 -23.97 -57.88
C SER A 71 14.37 -22.95 -57.92
N ALA A 72 13.23 -23.23 -58.57
CA ALA A 72 12.14 -22.26 -58.69
C ALA A 72 11.06 -22.37 -57.57
N ILE A 73 10.69 -23.58 -57.16
CA ILE A 73 9.64 -23.83 -56.15
C ILE A 73 10.11 -23.53 -54.72
N ILE A 74 11.43 -23.63 -54.48
CA ILE A 74 12.03 -23.37 -53.17
C ILE A 74 12.12 -21.87 -52.89
N GLU A 75 12.32 -21.02 -53.90
CA GLU A 75 12.45 -19.57 -53.71
C GLU A 75 11.10 -18.90 -53.36
N GLU A 76 10.00 -19.36 -53.97
CA GLU A 76 8.63 -18.90 -53.71
C GLU A 76 8.13 -19.33 -52.31
N LYS A 77 8.33 -20.60 -51.94
CA LYS A 77 8.05 -21.06 -50.58
C LYS A 77 8.98 -20.44 -49.53
N ARG A 78 10.21 -20.09 -49.89
CA ARG A 78 11.14 -19.37 -49.00
C ARG A 78 10.67 -17.94 -48.76
N GLN A 79 10.10 -17.25 -49.74
CA GLN A 79 9.50 -15.92 -49.56
C GLN A 79 8.23 -15.95 -48.72
N GLU A 80 7.35 -16.95 -48.88
CA GLU A 80 6.18 -17.15 -48.02
C GLU A 80 6.59 -17.44 -46.57
N ILE A 81 7.51 -18.40 -46.37
CA ILE A 81 8.04 -18.72 -45.03
C ILE A 81 8.75 -17.52 -44.41
N GLN A 82 9.44 -16.69 -45.19
CA GLN A 82 10.12 -15.50 -44.70
C GLN A 82 9.11 -14.40 -44.32
N LEU A 83 8.00 -14.24 -45.05
CA LEU A 83 6.90 -13.33 -44.67
C LEU A 83 6.16 -13.81 -43.42
N GLU A 84 5.95 -15.12 -43.29
CA GLU A 84 5.32 -15.75 -42.13
C GLU A 84 6.24 -15.73 -40.91
N GLN A 85 7.56 -15.89 -41.09
CA GLN A 85 8.58 -15.67 -40.07
C GLN A 85 8.65 -14.20 -39.67
N ILE A 86 8.55 -13.23 -40.58
CA ILE A 86 8.48 -11.81 -40.24
C ILE A 86 7.20 -11.49 -39.46
N LYS A 87 6.04 -12.08 -39.82
CA LYS A 87 4.78 -11.95 -39.05
C LYS A 87 4.88 -12.60 -37.67
N LEU A 88 5.42 -13.81 -37.58
CA LEU A 88 5.63 -14.51 -36.31
C LEU A 88 6.66 -13.78 -35.45
N GLN A 89 7.74 -13.26 -36.02
CA GLN A 89 8.74 -12.45 -35.33
C GLN A 89 8.21 -11.07 -34.95
N TYR A 90 7.25 -10.49 -35.69
CA TYR A 90 6.54 -9.27 -35.29
C TYR A 90 5.58 -9.54 -34.13
N ILE A 91 4.80 -10.63 -34.16
CA ILE A 91 3.91 -11.07 -33.07
C ILE A 91 4.71 -11.48 -31.84
N GLU A 92 5.82 -12.19 -32.02
CA GLU A 92 6.73 -12.61 -30.96
C GLU A 92 7.52 -11.43 -30.42
N ASN A 93 7.89 -10.44 -31.23
CA ASN A 93 8.44 -9.16 -30.75
C ASN A 93 7.39 -8.30 -30.05
N GLN A 94 6.12 -8.33 -30.46
CA GLN A 94 5.04 -7.66 -29.73
C GLN A 94 4.78 -8.36 -28.39
N LYS A 95 4.67 -9.68 -28.38
CA LYS A 95 4.55 -10.49 -27.15
C LYS A 95 5.78 -10.39 -26.27
N ASN A 96 7.00 -10.33 -26.83
CA ASN A 96 8.22 -10.09 -26.05
C ASN A 96 8.30 -8.65 -25.55
N ARG A 97 7.80 -7.65 -26.29
CA ARG A 97 7.71 -6.28 -25.78
C ARG A 97 6.65 -6.16 -24.69
N GLU A 98 5.50 -6.82 -24.84
CA GLU A 98 4.46 -6.92 -23.81
C GLU A 98 4.98 -7.67 -22.59
N PHE A 99 5.61 -8.83 -22.76
CA PHE A 99 6.22 -9.60 -21.68
C PHE A 99 7.39 -8.88 -21.03
N GLN A 100 8.25 -8.18 -21.79
CA GLN A 100 9.29 -7.33 -21.20
C GLN A 100 8.70 -6.15 -20.43
N LYS A 101 7.61 -5.58 -20.92
CA LYS A 101 6.88 -4.51 -20.24
C LYS A 101 6.22 -5.03 -18.96
N GLU A 102 5.53 -6.18 -19.00
CA GLU A 102 4.96 -6.87 -17.84
C GLU A 102 6.03 -7.29 -16.84
N LEU A 103 7.18 -7.80 -17.31
CA LEU A 103 8.32 -8.16 -16.47
C LEU A 103 8.95 -6.91 -15.84
N GLN A 104 9.02 -5.80 -16.57
CA GLN A 104 9.55 -4.54 -16.05
C GLN A 104 8.58 -3.87 -15.07
N GLU A 105 7.27 -3.95 -15.32
CA GLU A 105 6.21 -3.56 -14.41
C GLU A 105 6.20 -4.45 -13.15
N TYR A 106 6.41 -5.77 -13.30
CA TYR A 106 6.54 -6.71 -12.19
C TYR A 106 7.80 -6.43 -11.37
N ILE A 107 8.97 -6.24 -12.00
CA ILE A 107 10.21 -5.86 -11.31
C ILE A 107 10.05 -4.52 -10.60
N GLN A 108 9.39 -3.53 -11.23
CA GLN A 108 9.05 -2.28 -10.55
C GLN A 108 8.14 -2.52 -9.36
N SER A 109 7.08 -3.32 -9.51
CA SER A 109 6.14 -3.63 -8.42
C SER A 109 6.82 -4.37 -7.25
N VAL A 110 7.76 -5.28 -7.54
CA VAL A 110 8.56 -6.00 -6.54
C VAL A 110 9.54 -5.05 -5.86
N ASN A 111 10.25 -4.19 -6.60
CA ASN A 111 11.14 -3.18 -6.01
C ASN A 111 10.36 -2.16 -5.18
N LEU A 112 9.15 -1.80 -5.59
CA LEU A 112 8.23 -0.93 -4.86
C LEU A 112 7.77 -1.60 -3.56
N ALA A 113 7.41 -2.89 -3.63
CA ALA A 113 7.02 -3.68 -2.47
C ALA A 113 8.21 -3.89 -1.50
N ILE A 114 9.42 -4.09 -2.01
CA ILE A 114 10.66 -4.16 -1.23
C ILE A 114 10.93 -2.80 -0.56
N ASN A 115 10.82 -1.70 -1.28
CA ASN A 115 11.03 -0.35 -0.73
C ASN A 115 9.96 0.03 0.30
N LYS A 116 8.69 -0.29 0.02
CA LYS A 116 7.57 -0.13 0.95
C LYS A 116 7.78 -0.97 2.21
N SER A 117 8.13 -2.25 2.04
CA SER A 117 8.47 -3.13 3.14
C SER A 117 9.68 -2.62 3.92
N ASN A 118 10.66 -1.97 3.28
CA ASN A 118 11.84 -1.43 3.95
C ASN A 118 11.49 -0.15 4.75
N ILE A 119 10.73 0.79 4.20
CA ILE A 119 10.29 2.02 4.90
C ILE A 119 9.32 1.69 6.04
N GLU A 120 8.32 0.83 5.79
CA GLU A 120 7.40 0.35 6.82
C GLU A 120 8.16 -0.42 7.90
N PHE A 121 9.18 -1.22 7.53
CA PHE A 121 10.05 -1.89 8.49
C PHE A 121 10.92 -0.91 9.28
N GLN A 122 11.47 0.15 8.67
CA GLN A 122 12.23 1.17 9.42
C GLN A 122 11.32 1.89 10.43
N ARG A 123 10.08 2.24 10.04
CA ARG A 123 9.08 2.86 10.94
C ARG A 123 8.67 1.92 12.05
N TRP A 124 8.35 0.67 11.71
CA TRP A 124 8.01 -0.35 12.69
C TRP A 124 9.17 -0.60 13.65
N ARG A 125 10.40 -0.73 13.14
CA ARG A 125 11.61 -0.89 13.96
C ARG A 125 11.77 0.28 14.93
N PHE A 126 11.60 1.51 14.47
CA PHE A 126 11.65 2.70 15.33
C PHE A 126 10.59 2.66 16.44
N GLU A 127 9.34 2.32 16.12
CA GLU A 127 8.28 2.19 17.13
C GLU A 127 8.54 1.03 18.12
N GLN A 128 9.09 -0.08 17.65
CA GLN A 128 9.52 -1.18 18.53
C GLN A 128 10.69 -0.76 19.42
N GLU A 129 11.71 -0.09 18.88
CA GLU A 129 12.86 0.42 19.65
C GLU A 129 12.41 1.42 20.71
N LYS A 130 11.50 2.34 20.36
CA LYS A 130 10.89 3.30 21.30
C LYS A 130 10.11 2.60 22.42
N THR A 131 9.32 1.59 22.07
CA THR A 131 8.55 0.80 23.06
C THR A 131 9.48 0.05 24.00
N LEU A 132 10.50 -0.61 23.46
CA LEU A 132 11.49 -1.36 24.25
C LEU A 132 12.31 -0.44 25.17
N GLN A 133 12.73 0.73 24.70
CA GLN A 133 13.40 1.74 25.53
C GLN A 133 12.51 2.15 26.71
N LYS A 134 11.22 2.42 26.48
CA LYS A 134 10.29 2.79 27.54
C LYS A 134 10.14 1.69 28.60
N GLU A 135 10.06 0.43 28.17
CA GLU A 135 10.01 -0.73 29.08
C GLU A 135 11.31 -0.86 29.89
N LEU A 136 12.48 -0.76 29.25
CA LEU A 136 13.78 -0.81 29.91
C LEU A 136 13.97 0.31 30.94
N THR A 137 13.58 1.54 30.61
CA THR A 137 13.61 2.68 31.54
C THR A 137 12.68 2.45 32.73
N THR A 138 11.48 1.93 32.49
CA THR A 138 10.51 1.62 33.55
C THR A 138 11.05 0.56 34.50
N TYR A 139 11.58 -0.55 33.96
CA TYR A 139 12.17 -1.62 34.73
C TYR A 139 13.42 -1.18 35.52
N GLY A 140 14.29 -0.39 34.88
CA GLY A 140 15.48 0.18 35.52
C GLY A 140 15.12 1.06 36.72
N ARG A 141 14.09 1.91 36.56
CA ARG A 141 13.55 2.78 37.62
C ARG A 141 12.96 1.99 38.78
N GLU A 142 12.15 0.97 38.52
CA GLU A 142 11.59 0.09 39.57
C GLU A 142 12.70 -0.64 40.34
N THR A 143 13.73 -1.11 39.63
CA THR A 143 14.90 -1.75 40.24
C THR A 143 15.66 -0.77 41.14
N GLN A 144 15.87 0.46 40.69
CA GLN A 144 16.54 1.50 41.48
C GLN A 144 15.75 1.85 42.75
N LEU A 145 14.42 1.98 42.65
CA LEU A 145 13.55 2.22 43.81
C LEU A 145 13.66 1.10 44.85
N MET A 146 13.64 -0.16 44.42
CA MET A 146 13.79 -1.32 45.31
C MET A 146 15.17 -1.33 46.01
N VAL A 147 16.24 -1.02 45.28
CA VAL A 147 17.59 -0.90 45.86
C VAL A 147 17.66 0.25 46.87
N ALA A 148 17.02 1.39 46.57
CA ALA A 148 16.96 2.54 47.46
C ALA A 148 16.24 2.21 48.77
N GLU A 149 15.10 1.52 48.69
CA GLU A 149 14.33 1.08 49.85
C GLU A 149 15.18 0.19 50.78
N TYR A 150 15.87 -0.81 50.20
CA TYR A 150 16.79 -1.66 50.96
C TYR A 150 17.94 -0.87 51.61
N GLN A 151 18.52 0.09 50.88
CA GLN A 151 19.56 0.97 51.41
C GLN A 151 19.05 1.86 52.54
N ARG A 152 17.83 2.39 52.40
CA ARG A 152 17.16 3.21 53.42
C ARG A 152 16.92 2.41 54.70
N GLU A 153 16.37 1.20 54.61
CA GLU A 153 16.19 0.33 55.77
C GLU A 153 17.51 0.04 56.49
N THR A 154 18.58 -0.18 55.73
CA THR A 154 19.93 -0.41 56.28
C THR A 154 20.45 0.85 56.98
N ALA A 155 20.27 2.01 56.38
CA ALA A 155 20.67 3.30 56.96
C ALA A 155 19.89 3.61 58.24
N ILE A 156 18.59 3.30 58.30
CA ILE A 156 17.76 3.43 59.53
C ILE A 156 18.31 2.54 60.65
N LYS A 157 18.69 1.28 60.36
CA LYS A 157 19.29 0.39 61.36
C LYS A 157 20.62 0.93 61.89
N VAL A 158 21.45 1.51 61.02
CA VAL A 158 22.72 2.16 61.42
C VAL A 158 22.46 3.43 62.23
N ALA A 159 21.46 4.23 61.84
CA ALA A 159 21.09 5.48 62.53
C ALA A 159 20.56 5.27 63.95
N HIS A 160 20.06 4.08 64.28
CA HIS A 160 19.67 3.71 65.64
C HIS A 160 20.83 3.16 66.50
N ASN A 161 21.99 2.89 65.91
CA ASN A 161 23.14 2.36 66.64
C ASN A 161 23.96 3.49 67.29
N GLN A 162 23.83 3.62 68.61
CA GLN A 162 24.41 4.69 69.42
C GLN A 162 25.93 4.88 69.25
N ALA A 163 26.71 3.81 68.99
CA ALA A 163 28.16 3.88 68.83
C ALA A 163 28.60 4.41 67.44
N GLU A 164 27.85 4.09 66.38
CA GLU A 164 28.11 4.61 65.03
C GLU A 164 27.61 6.04 64.87
N VAL A 165 26.47 6.35 65.50
CA VAL A 165 25.88 7.68 65.56
C VAL A 165 26.86 8.73 66.12
N GLN A 166 27.61 8.41 67.17
CA GLN A 166 28.62 9.35 67.71
C GLN A 166 29.76 9.65 66.73
N LYS A 167 30.14 8.72 65.86
CA LYS A 167 31.15 8.97 64.81
C LYS A 167 30.61 9.86 63.71
N ILE A 168 29.34 9.66 63.32
CA ILE A 168 28.64 10.43 62.29
C ILE A 168 28.44 11.88 62.74
N PHE A 169 28.04 12.10 64.00
CA PHE A 169 27.78 13.43 64.56
C PHE A 169 29.02 14.34 64.63
N ALA A 170 30.24 13.81 64.46
CA ALA A 170 31.45 14.63 64.43
C ALA A 170 31.46 15.65 63.29
N ASN A 171 30.87 15.33 62.13
CA ASN A 171 30.82 16.18 60.93
C ASN A 171 29.39 16.38 60.40
N TRP A 172 28.37 16.16 61.22
CA TRP A 172 26.96 16.25 60.84
C TRP A 172 26.45 17.70 60.93
N PRO A 173 26.00 18.33 59.83
CA PRO A 173 25.65 19.75 59.81
C PRO A 173 24.19 20.07 60.18
N LEU A 174 23.35 19.06 60.41
CA LEU A 174 21.92 19.25 60.69
C LEU A 174 21.59 19.15 62.18
N THR A 175 20.60 19.93 62.62
CA THR A 175 20.03 19.83 63.98
C THR A 175 19.19 18.56 64.17
N LEU A 176 18.69 18.00 63.07
CA LEU A 176 17.89 16.77 63.04
C LEU A 176 18.81 15.52 62.98
N PRO A 177 18.52 14.46 63.76
CA PRO A 177 19.24 13.20 63.66
C PRO A 177 18.90 12.45 62.36
N PRO A 178 19.82 11.62 61.82
CA PRO A 178 19.59 10.90 60.56
C PRO A 178 18.32 10.04 60.54
N ALA A 179 17.98 9.35 61.64
CA ALA A 179 16.79 8.50 61.73
C ALA A 179 15.49 9.27 61.50
N GLN A 180 15.35 10.45 62.11
CA GLN A 180 14.15 11.28 61.96
C GLN A 180 13.94 11.75 60.52
N ILE A 181 15.03 12.00 59.80
CA ILE A 181 14.98 12.34 58.37
C ILE A 181 14.54 11.12 57.57
N LEU A 182 15.16 9.95 57.79
CA LEU A 182 14.88 8.73 57.05
C LEU A 182 13.49 8.13 57.32
N GLU A 183 12.82 8.49 58.42
CA GLU A 183 11.48 7.97 58.80
C GLU A 183 10.33 8.93 58.43
N SER A 184 10.63 10.05 57.79
CA SER A 184 9.69 11.16 57.52
C SER A 184 8.52 10.84 56.58
N TYR A 185 8.62 9.83 55.71
CA TYR A 185 7.56 9.51 54.74
C TYR A 185 7.29 8.00 54.59
N ASN A 186 6.00 7.67 54.42
CA ASN A 186 5.47 6.32 54.15
C ASN A 186 4.82 6.19 52.75
N ASN A 187 4.91 7.22 51.91
CA ASN A 187 4.25 7.29 50.61
C ASN A 187 5.02 6.55 49.50
N SER A 188 4.30 6.21 48.43
CA SER A 188 4.82 5.57 47.22
C SER A 188 5.68 6.48 46.31
N LEU A 189 5.62 7.81 46.48
CA LEU A 189 6.49 8.78 45.81
C LEU A 189 7.54 9.30 46.79
N ILE A 190 8.83 9.20 46.43
CA ILE A 190 9.94 9.60 47.28
C ILE A 190 10.16 11.10 47.14
N PRO A 191 9.94 11.90 48.22
CA PRO A 191 10.14 13.33 48.15
C PRO A 191 11.61 13.67 47.94
N MET A 192 11.85 14.71 47.17
CA MET A 192 13.18 15.32 47.13
C MET A 192 13.38 16.17 48.38
N ARG A 193 14.48 15.95 49.11
CA ARG A 193 14.82 16.72 50.30
C ARG A 193 15.65 17.93 49.95
N VAL A 194 15.28 19.09 50.48
CA VAL A 194 16.01 20.33 50.25
C VAL A 194 16.47 20.92 51.58
N PHE A 195 17.76 21.20 51.65
CA PHE A 195 18.40 21.95 52.73
C PHE A 195 19.01 23.23 52.18
N ILE A 196 18.99 24.28 52.99
CA ILE A 196 19.66 25.54 52.70
C ILE A 196 20.66 25.84 53.82
N ALA A 197 21.91 26.11 53.44
CA ALA A 197 22.90 26.73 54.28
C ALA A 197 22.82 28.25 54.06
N PRO A 198 22.15 29.00 54.94
CA PRO A 198 21.88 30.41 54.72
C PRO A 198 23.18 31.23 54.78
N PRO A 199 23.27 32.33 54.00
CA PRO A 199 24.45 33.16 53.98
C PRO A 199 24.65 33.92 55.29
N LYS A 200 25.88 33.90 55.82
CA LYS A 200 26.25 34.73 56.97
C LYS A 200 26.62 36.12 56.50
N VAL A 201 25.71 37.09 56.64
CA VAL A 201 26.03 38.50 56.39
C VAL A 201 26.65 39.10 57.65
N GLN A 202 27.95 39.40 57.63
CA GLN A 202 28.59 40.23 58.65
C GLN A 202 28.39 41.70 58.28
N PHE A 203 27.41 42.36 58.89
CA PHE A 203 27.05 43.76 58.63
C PHE A 203 28.07 44.80 59.14
N GLU A 204 29.19 44.36 59.73
CA GLU A 204 30.15 45.22 60.44
C GLU A 204 30.86 46.28 59.56
N LYS A 205 30.64 46.26 58.23
CA LYS A 205 31.29 47.20 57.30
C LYS A 205 30.44 48.42 56.88
N PHE A 206 29.15 48.51 57.24
CA PHE A 206 28.31 49.65 56.85
C PHE A 206 27.97 50.53 58.06
N ALA A 207 28.35 51.81 58.00
CA ALA A 207 28.39 52.75 59.13
C ALA A 207 27.04 53.04 59.84
N THR A 208 25.91 52.54 59.34
CA THR A 208 24.60 52.68 59.97
C THR A 208 23.77 51.42 59.77
N THR A 209 23.71 50.55 60.77
CA THR A 209 22.76 49.42 60.81
C THR A 209 21.36 49.96 61.14
N PRO A 210 20.35 49.81 60.27
CA PRO A 210 18.99 50.23 60.57
C PRO A 210 18.40 49.40 61.72
N GLN A 211 17.72 50.05 62.67
CA GLN A 211 17.12 49.40 63.86
C GLN A 211 16.02 48.36 63.54
N ASN A 212 15.54 48.27 62.30
CA ASN A 212 14.46 47.38 61.85
C ASN A 212 14.88 46.60 60.58
N PHE A 213 16.00 45.90 60.61
CA PHE A 213 16.43 45.08 59.47
C PHE A 213 15.68 43.72 59.47
N PRO A 214 15.15 43.25 58.33
CA PRO A 214 14.39 41.99 58.27
C PRO A 214 15.27 40.76 58.52
N ASP A 215 14.68 39.72 59.10
CA ASP A 215 15.29 38.39 59.18
C ASP A 215 15.30 37.74 57.79
N ILE A 216 16.48 37.76 57.18
CA ILE A 216 16.70 37.32 55.80
C ILE A 216 16.51 35.82 55.67
N GLU A 217 17.00 35.07 56.66
CA GLU A 217 16.88 33.62 56.67
C GLU A 217 15.40 33.23 56.69
N LEU A 218 14.61 33.88 57.55
CA LEU A 218 13.16 33.69 57.57
C LEU A 218 12.50 34.02 56.23
N THR A 219 12.92 35.12 55.58
CA THR A 219 12.35 35.58 54.31
C THR A 219 12.66 34.61 53.17
N ILE A 220 13.92 34.16 53.05
CA ILE A 220 14.33 33.16 52.06
C ILE A 220 13.57 31.85 52.29
N ASN A 221 13.52 31.39 53.53
CA ASN A 221 12.82 30.16 53.89
C ASN A 221 11.33 30.22 53.52
N GLN A 222 10.64 31.33 53.80
CA GLN A 222 9.23 31.46 53.44
C GLN A 222 9.01 31.46 51.93
N LYS A 223 9.78 32.25 51.17
CA LYS A 223 9.63 32.31 49.71
C LYS A 223 9.96 30.99 49.02
N MET A 224 10.96 30.27 49.51
CA MET A 224 11.27 28.94 49.01
C MET A 224 10.17 27.92 49.34
N ARG A 225 9.53 28.00 50.52
CA ARG A 225 8.33 27.18 50.82
C ARG A 225 7.23 27.45 49.81
N ASP A 226 6.89 28.72 49.57
CA ASP A 226 5.85 29.09 48.61
C ASP A 226 6.15 28.54 47.19
N PHE A 227 7.43 28.49 46.80
CA PHE A 227 7.87 27.88 45.53
C PHE A 227 7.72 26.35 45.52
N PHE A 228 8.18 25.65 46.57
CA PHE A 228 8.07 24.19 46.66
C PHE A 228 6.63 23.69 46.84
N ASP A 229 5.76 24.51 47.41
CA ASP A 229 4.33 24.23 47.49
C ASP A 229 3.69 24.16 46.10
N GLN A 230 4.14 24.97 45.14
CA GLN A 230 3.68 24.90 43.74
C GLN A 230 4.02 23.55 43.09
N TYR A 231 5.23 23.04 43.34
CA TYR A 231 5.63 21.70 42.91
C TYR A 231 4.77 20.61 43.55
N SER A 232 4.61 20.67 44.88
CA SER A 232 3.86 19.68 45.65
C SER A 232 2.39 19.62 45.24
N GLN A 233 1.77 20.77 44.91
CA GLN A 233 0.40 20.84 44.39
C GLN A 233 0.22 20.16 43.03
N GLN A 234 1.30 20.03 42.23
CA GLN A 234 1.29 19.29 40.97
C GLN A 234 1.73 17.81 41.13
N GLY A 235 1.74 17.29 42.36
CA GLY A 235 2.09 15.90 42.63
C GLY A 235 3.59 15.62 42.66
N ARG A 236 4.43 16.65 42.80
CA ARG A 236 5.90 16.56 42.87
C ARG A 236 6.36 16.85 44.30
N PRO A 237 6.37 15.86 45.20
CA PRO A 237 6.59 16.12 46.61
C PRO A 237 8.03 16.59 46.85
N ILE A 238 8.16 17.76 47.50
CA ILE A 238 9.45 18.30 47.93
C ILE A 238 9.37 18.54 49.44
N GLU A 239 10.29 17.92 50.18
CA GLU A 239 10.40 18.09 51.62
C GLU A 239 11.48 19.15 51.93
N PHE A 240 11.04 20.39 52.16
CA PHE A 240 11.93 21.49 52.50
C PHE A 240 12.10 21.65 54.02
N LEU A 241 13.28 21.25 54.49
CA LEU A 241 13.67 21.23 55.91
C LEU A 241 14.34 22.55 56.30
N ALA A 242 13.60 23.64 56.21
CA ALA A 242 14.11 24.98 56.50
C ALA A 242 14.58 25.13 57.96
N GLY A 243 15.72 25.77 58.18
CA GLY A 243 16.31 25.97 59.51
C GLY A 243 16.95 24.72 60.13
N ALA A 244 16.98 23.59 59.42
CA ALA A 244 17.65 22.38 59.92
C ALA A 244 19.18 22.49 59.89
N TRP A 245 19.75 23.41 59.10
CA TRP A 245 21.19 23.58 58.93
C TRP A 245 21.80 24.44 60.06
N GLU A 246 22.82 23.90 60.76
CA GLU A 246 23.48 24.62 61.86
C GLU A 246 24.74 25.35 61.36
N SER A 247 24.59 26.63 61.02
CA SER A 247 25.62 27.45 60.36
C SER A 247 26.94 27.57 61.16
N LYS A 248 26.94 27.32 62.48
CA LYS A 248 28.12 27.50 63.36
C LYS A 248 29.06 26.30 63.40
N ARG A 249 28.69 25.14 62.84
CA ARG A 249 29.49 23.93 63.00
C ARG A 249 30.49 23.70 61.87
N PHE A 250 30.09 23.69 60.59
CA PHE A 250 31.00 23.38 59.49
C PHE A 250 30.55 23.99 58.15
N HIS A 251 31.46 24.55 57.36
CA HIS A 251 31.30 24.82 55.92
C HIS A 251 32.43 24.05 55.24
N SER A 252 32.15 22.87 54.68
CA SER A 252 33.16 22.07 53.97
C SER A 252 32.55 20.83 53.30
N GLU A 253 33.26 20.32 52.29
CA GLU A 253 32.98 19.05 51.60
C GLU A 253 32.86 17.84 52.56
N ALA A 254 33.49 17.89 53.74
CA ALA A 254 33.36 16.83 54.76
C ALA A 254 31.93 16.70 55.30
N SER A 255 31.19 17.81 55.39
CA SER A 255 29.78 17.81 55.84
C SER A 255 28.87 17.16 54.79
N ILE A 256 29.11 17.48 53.51
CA ILE A 256 28.40 16.87 52.37
C ILE A 256 28.66 15.37 52.33
N LYS A 257 29.91 14.95 52.52
CA LYS A 257 30.29 13.53 52.58
C LYS A 257 29.59 12.78 53.72
N ALA A 258 29.46 13.40 54.89
CA ALA A 258 28.74 12.81 56.03
C ALA A 258 27.24 12.66 55.73
N LEU A 259 26.62 13.69 55.14
CA LEU A 259 25.21 13.64 54.71
C LEU A 259 24.99 12.55 53.66
N PHE A 260 25.81 12.50 52.61
CA PHE A 260 25.70 11.46 51.57
C PHE A 260 25.84 10.06 52.17
N GLY A 261 26.78 9.85 53.11
CA GLY A 261 26.97 8.55 53.75
C GLY A 261 25.70 7.98 54.41
N MET A 262 24.85 8.84 54.96
CA MET A 262 23.60 8.44 55.64
C MET A 262 22.34 8.58 54.78
N LEU A 263 22.32 9.54 53.86
CA LEU A 263 21.16 9.92 53.08
C LEU A 263 21.28 9.56 51.59
N LYS A 264 22.27 8.75 51.18
CA LYS A 264 22.44 8.33 49.77
C LYS A 264 21.22 7.63 49.16
N SER A 265 20.38 7.00 49.98
CA SER A 265 19.14 6.35 49.55
C SER A 265 18.01 7.36 49.28
N GLU A 266 18.26 8.64 49.50
CA GLU A 266 17.26 9.69 49.53
C GLU A 266 17.71 10.84 48.64
N PRO A 267 16.91 11.22 47.63
CA PRO A 267 17.24 12.34 46.77
C PRO A 267 17.35 13.62 47.61
N THR A 268 18.51 14.27 47.54
CA THR A 268 18.82 15.40 48.41
C THR A 268 19.50 16.50 47.62
N LEU A 269 19.11 17.73 47.89
CA LEU A 269 19.73 18.96 47.44
C LEU A 269 20.09 19.82 48.64
N ILE A 270 21.30 20.36 48.59
CA ILE A 270 21.84 21.30 49.55
C ILE A 270 22.24 22.53 48.76
N LEU A 271 21.67 23.67 49.14
CA LEU A 271 21.97 24.96 48.57
C LEU A 271 22.81 25.74 49.56
N GLU A 272 24.02 26.15 49.15
CA GLU A 272 24.92 26.94 49.98
C GLU A 272 25.16 28.31 49.34
N SER A 273 24.85 29.37 50.08
CA SER A 273 25.22 30.73 49.71
C SER A 273 26.21 31.27 50.72
N GLU A 274 27.34 31.78 50.26
CA GLU A 274 28.43 32.28 51.11
C GLU A 274 28.86 33.68 50.65
N PHE A 275 28.92 34.64 51.59
CA PHE A 275 29.58 35.92 51.36
C PHE A 275 31.07 35.79 51.70
N ASP A 276 31.93 35.97 50.71
CA ASP A 276 33.38 35.97 50.84
C ASP A 276 33.92 37.35 50.43
N GLY A 277 34.19 38.20 51.42
CA GLY A 277 34.60 39.59 51.18
C GLY A 277 33.50 40.42 50.50
N ASP A 278 33.79 40.87 49.27
CA ASP A 278 32.87 41.66 48.43
C ASP A 278 32.12 40.78 47.41
N TYR A 279 32.31 39.47 47.49
CA TYR A 279 31.76 38.51 46.56
C TYR A 279 30.76 37.55 47.21
N LEU A 280 29.81 37.10 46.40
CA LEU A 280 28.84 36.07 46.68
C LEU A 280 29.22 34.81 45.92
N ASN A 281 29.34 33.70 46.64
CA ASN A 281 29.56 32.37 46.09
C ASN A 281 28.30 31.52 46.31
N PHE A 282 27.82 30.88 45.25
CA PHE A 282 26.71 29.94 45.28
C PHE A 282 27.22 28.54 44.96
N ARG A 283 27.09 27.62 45.91
CA ARG A 283 27.47 26.22 45.76
C ARG A 283 26.25 25.33 45.95
N ILE A 284 26.25 24.19 45.28
CA ILE A 284 25.25 23.17 45.49
C ILE A 284 25.91 21.82 45.74
N ALA A 285 25.27 21.03 46.58
CA ALA A 285 25.48 19.60 46.61
C ALA A 285 24.17 18.88 46.30
N TYR A 286 24.20 17.86 45.44
CA TYR A 286 23.02 17.06 45.18
C TYR A 286 23.36 15.62 44.82
N TRP A 287 22.40 14.74 45.07
CA TRP A 287 22.42 13.36 44.59
C TRP A 287 20.99 12.85 44.40
N THR A 288 20.85 11.88 43.51
CA THR A 288 19.62 11.10 43.37
C THR A 288 19.87 9.62 43.70
N ILE A 289 18.79 8.85 43.72
CA ILE A 289 18.82 7.42 43.96
C ILE A 289 19.72 6.71 42.94
N GLY A 290 20.57 5.80 43.42
CA GLY A 290 21.43 4.98 42.57
C GLY A 290 22.72 5.65 42.10
N GLN A 291 22.93 6.94 42.38
CA GLN A 291 24.21 7.59 42.08
C GLN A 291 25.32 7.10 43.01
N PRO A 292 26.52 6.77 42.48
CA PRO A 292 27.61 6.21 43.29
C PRO A 292 28.27 7.27 44.19
N ASN A 293 28.22 8.55 43.80
CA ASN A 293 28.81 9.68 44.51
C ASN A 293 27.86 10.88 44.50
N TYR A 294 28.03 11.80 45.45
CA TYR A 294 27.39 13.12 45.43
C TYR A 294 28.08 14.04 44.40
N SER A 295 27.31 14.97 43.85
CA SER A 295 27.83 16.10 43.08
C SER A 295 27.98 17.30 44.00
N TYR A 296 29.15 17.94 44.02
CA TYR A 296 29.39 19.20 44.74
C TYR A 296 30.07 20.19 43.80
N GLN A 297 29.41 21.31 43.53
CA GLN A 297 29.80 22.24 42.48
C GLN A 297 29.62 23.69 42.92
N THR A 298 30.55 24.56 42.53
CA THR A 298 30.35 26.01 42.61
C THR A 298 29.69 26.45 41.31
N ILE A 299 28.50 27.02 41.46
CA ILE A 299 27.60 27.33 40.37
C ILE A 299 27.70 28.81 40.00
N ILE A 300 27.82 29.68 41.00
CA ILE A 300 28.17 31.09 40.84
C ILE A 300 29.40 31.34 41.71
N SER A 301 30.48 31.82 41.10
CA SER A 301 31.74 32.12 41.79
C SER A 301 32.03 33.61 41.66
N GLN A 302 32.45 34.21 42.77
CA GLN A 302 32.93 35.60 42.81
C GLN A 302 31.95 36.64 42.25
N LEU A 303 30.64 36.49 42.48
CA LEU A 303 29.66 37.46 42.03
C LEU A 303 29.70 38.70 42.94
N SER A 304 30.04 39.86 42.41
CA SER A 304 30.08 41.11 43.18
C SER A 304 28.68 41.51 43.64
N TYR A 305 28.39 41.31 44.93
CA TYR A 305 27.09 41.74 45.46
C TYR A 305 27.01 43.27 45.57
N ARG A 306 28.17 43.96 45.56
CA ARG A 306 28.24 45.42 45.48
C ARG A 306 27.66 45.92 44.17
N ASP A 307 27.96 45.26 43.06
CA ASP A 307 27.48 45.68 41.74
C ASP A 307 25.96 45.49 41.63
N ILE A 308 25.42 44.40 42.18
CA ILE A 308 23.96 44.20 42.31
C ILE A 308 23.30 45.32 43.11
N LEU A 309 23.92 45.72 44.24
CA LEU A 309 23.40 46.82 45.06
C LEU A 309 23.47 48.17 44.32
N TYR A 310 24.53 48.41 43.55
CA TYR A 310 24.70 49.62 42.74
C TYR A 310 23.72 49.65 41.58
N ASP A 311 23.48 48.53 40.90
CA ASP A 311 22.49 48.44 39.82
C ASP A 311 21.05 48.64 40.32
N SER A 312 20.74 48.13 41.51
CA SER A 312 19.48 48.45 42.21
C SER A 312 19.37 49.96 42.45
N ALA A 313 20.42 50.60 42.96
CA ALA A 313 20.45 52.04 43.20
C ALA A 313 20.29 52.86 41.90
N LYS A 314 21.00 52.50 40.82
CA LYS A 314 20.87 53.10 39.47
C LYS A 314 19.45 52.94 38.93
N THR A 315 18.85 51.76 39.07
CA THR A 315 17.49 51.47 38.60
C THR A 315 16.44 52.29 39.35
N ARG A 316 16.57 52.41 40.67
CA ARG A 316 15.67 53.24 41.49
C ARG A 316 15.86 54.73 41.22
N ALA A 317 17.08 55.18 40.96
CA ALA A 317 17.38 56.55 40.52
C ALA A 317 16.72 56.88 39.18
N ARG A 318 16.81 55.99 38.18
CA ARG A 318 16.14 56.15 36.87
C ARG A 318 14.61 56.19 37.02
N LYS A 319 14.02 55.32 37.84
CA LYS A 319 12.57 55.36 38.17
C LYS A 319 12.18 56.66 38.88
N TRP A 320 13.05 57.16 39.75
CA TRP A 320 12.87 58.44 40.41
C TRP A 320 12.90 59.60 39.41
N LYS A 321 13.79 59.62 38.41
CA LYS A 321 13.82 60.63 37.34
C LYS A 321 12.46 60.78 36.65
N VAL A 322 11.85 59.66 36.22
CA VAL A 322 10.52 59.66 35.61
C VAL A 322 9.45 60.21 36.55
N THR A 323 9.54 59.90 37.85
CA THR A 323 8.62 60.39 38.87
C THR A 323 8.82 61.88 39.14
N LYS A 324 10.07 62.33 39.17
CA LYS A 324 10.49 63.73 39.31
C LYS A 324 9.96 64.58 38.15
N ASP A 325 10.09 64.11 36.91
CA ASP A 325 9.55 64.80 35.73
C ASP A 325 8.04 64.99 35.81
N LYS A 326 7.30 63.97 36.28
CA LYS A 326 5.85 64.06 36.53
C LYS A 326 5.52 65.06 37.63
N LEU A 327 6.31 65.11 38.71
CA LEU A 327 6.10 66.06 39.81
C LEU A 327 6.39 67.51 39.38
N LEU A 328 7.43 67.72 38.56
CA LEU A 328 7.73 69.01 37.95
C LEU A 328 6.59 69.46 37.03
N ALA A 329 6.06 68.57 36.19
CA ALA A 329 4.90 68.85 35.34
C ALA A 329 3.63 69.20 36.14
N LEU A 330 3.51 68.71 37.38
CA LEU A 330 2.43 69.05 38.32
C LEU A 330 2.67 70.35 39.10
N GLY A 331 3.74 71.11 38.79
CA GLY A 331 4.05 72.40 39.41
C GLY A 331 4.57 72.31 40.84
N LYS A 332 5.14 71.16 41.26
CA LYS A 332 5.76 71.02 42.58
C LYS A 332 7.08 71.80 42.66
N THR A 333 7.39 72.31 43.85
CA THR A 333 8.63 73.07 44.08
C THR A 333 9.84 72.13 44.14
N GLN A 334 11.03 72.62 43.78
CA GLN A 334 12.27 71.83 43.84
C GLN A 334 12.55 71.30 45.27
N ALA A 335 12.26 72.11 46.30
CA ALA A 335 12.41 71.71 47.69
C ALA A 335 11.48 70.55 48.08
N ASP A 336 10.25 70.50 47.55
CA ASP A 336 9.32 69.39 47.76
C ASP A 336 9.78 68.11 47.05
N ILE A 337 10.42 68.25 45.88
CA ILE A 337 10.95 67.14 45.09
C ILE A 337 12.17 66.54 45.78
N ASP A 338 13.15 67.36 46.18
CA ASP A 338 14.38 66.92 46.84
C ASP A 338 14.06 66.19 48.17
N LYS A 339 13.10 66.73 48.94
CA LYS A 339 12.63 66.11 50.19
C LYS A 339 11.96 64.75 49.97
N ARG A 340 11.30 64.54 48.83
CA ARG A 340 10.62 63.27 48.49
C ARG A 340 11.57 62.25 47.84
N GLY A 341 12.62 62.70 47.18
CA GLY A 341 13.57 61.84 46.47
C GLY A 341 14.56 61.12 47.39
N GLY A 342 14.98 61.77 48.49
CA GLY A 342 15.92 61.19 49.46
C GLY A 342 17.19 60.66 48.78
N ASP A 343 17.61 59.44 49.13
CA ASP A 343 18.80 58.79 48.54
C ASP A 343 18.72 58.66 47.01
N ASN A 344 17.51 58.51 46.43
CA ASN A 344 17.36 58.35 44.98
C ASN A 344 17.66 59.64 44.21
N GLU A 345 17.45 60.82 44.81
CA GLU A 345 17.83 62.10 44.19
C GLU A 345 19.35 62.27 44.18
N ILE A 346 20.05 61.79 45.22
CA ILE A 346 21.51 61.77 45.28
C ILE A 346 22.06 60.78 44.25
N ASN A 347 21.53 59.55 44.24
CA ASN A 347 21.93 58.52 43.27
C ASN A 347 21.62 58.91 41.83
N LEU A 348 20.56 59.68 41.58
CA LEU A 348 20.25 60.21 40.25
C LEU A 348 21.32 61.19 39.76
N LYS A 349 21.82 62.09 40.63
CA LYS A 349 22.91 63.00 40.27
C LYS A 349 24.20 62.25 39.96
N ILE A 350 24.55 61.26 40.80
CA ILE A 350 25.72 60.39 40.58
C ILE A 350 25.60 59.66 39.24
N TRP A 351 24.42 59.12 38.94
CA TRP A 351 24.16 58.42 37.68
C TRP A 351 24.22 59.34 36.45
N GLU A 352 23.65 60.56 36.53
CA GLU A 352 23.71 61.53 35.43
C GLU A 352 25.14 62.02 35.15
N GLU A 353 25.94 62.20 36.20
CA GLU A 353 27.37 62.51 36.09
C GLU A 353 28.16 61.36 35.48
N GLU A 354 27.93 60.11 35.93
CA GLU A 354 28.50 58.89 35.34
C GLU A 354 28.19 58.80 33.84
N GLN A 355 26.94 59.02 33.42
CA GLN A 355 26.58 58.98 32.00
C GLN A 355 27.26 60.08 31.20
N SER A 356 27.34 61.31 31.72
CA SER A 356 28.03 62.41 31.06
C SER A 356 29.52 62.15 30.87
N LEU A 357 30.17 61.47 31.82
CA LEU A 357 31.59 61.11 31.73
C LEU A 357 31.84 59.98 30.73
N ARG A 358 30.93 59.00 30.67
CA ARG A 358 30.97 57.94 29.65
C ARG A 358 30.79 58.49 28.23
N GLU A 359 29.95 59.50 28.04
CA GLU A 359 29.79 60.18 26.74
C GLU A 359 31.08 60.88 26.27
N GLU A 360 31.93 61.31 27.21
CA GLU A 360 33.26 61.88 26.95
C GLU A 360 34.37 60.81 26.85
N GLY A 361 34.02 59.52 26.94
CA GLY A 361 34.95 58.40 26.76
C GLY A 361 35.82 58.06 27.97
N ILE A 362 35.45 58.51 29.17
CA ILE A 362 36.13 58.14 30.43
C ILE A 362 35.50 56.84 30.94
N ASP A 363 36.34 55.85 31.23
CA ASP A 363 35.90 54.52 31.69
C ASP A 363 35.56 54.54 33.19
N ASP A 364 34.56 53.74 33.60
CA ASP A 364 34.07 53.71 34.98
C ASP A 364 35.12 53.18 35.96
N ASP A 365 36.01 52.30 35.49
CA ASP A 365 37.08 51.68 36.28
C ASP A 365 38.14 52.71 36.73
N GLU A 366 38.19 53.90 36.12
CA GLU A 366 39.09 55.00 36.50
C GLU A 366 38.51 55.91 37.60
N LEU A 367 37.26 55.68 38.03
CA LEU A 367 36.52 56.56 38.95
C LEU A 367 36.04 55.83 40.23
N GLU A 368 36.35 56.36 41.41
CA GLU A 368 35.77 55.88 42.68
C GLU A 368 34.32 56.37 42.84
N ILE A 369 33.37 55.72 42.17
CA ILE A 369 31.94 56.04 42.24
C ILE A 369 31.27 55.31 43.41
N HIS A 370 30.64 56.05 44.32
CA HIS A 370 29.97 55.52 45.52
C HIS A 370 28.49 55.87 45.57
N TYR A 371 27.64 54.93 45.14
CA TYR A 371 26.19 55.03 45.28
C TYR A 371 25.74 54.93 46.75
N LYS A 372 24.68 55.65 47.13
CA LYS A 372 24.04 55.54 48.44
C LYS A 372 23.17 54.30 48.52
N ILE A 373 23.46 53.43 49.48
CA ILE A 373 22.77 52.16 49.68
C ILE A 373 21.93 52.17 50.96
N ASN A 374 20.70 51.66 50.87
CA ASN A 374 19.77 51.52 52.00
C ASN A 374 19.11 50.13 52.05
N SER A 375 18.22 49.92 53.02
CA SER A 375 17.55 48.63 53.27
C SER A 375 16.82 48.07 52.05
N LYS A 376 16.24 48.92 51.19
CA LYS A 376 15.50 48.46 50.00
C LYS A 376 16.40 47.87 48.91
N HIS A 377 17.67 48.25 48.85
CA HIS A 377 18.62 47.67 47.89
C HIS A 377 19.06 46.28 48.35
N PHE A 378 19.19 46.08 49.67
CA PHE A 378 19.42 44.75 50.24
C PHE A 378 18.21 43.82 50.05
N GLU A 379 16.97 44.33 50.15
CA GLU A 379 15.77 43.57 49.77
C GLU A 379 15.86 43.06 48.32
N ASP A 380 16.33 43.89 47.38
CA ASP A 380 16.53 43.48 45.98
C ASP A 380 17.62 42.39 45.85
N LEU A 381 18.73 42.51 46.59
CA LEU A 381 19.78 41.48 46.65
C LEU A 381 19.25 40.14 47.21
N TYR A 382 18.43 40.17 48.27
CA TYR A 382 17.83 38.95 48.81
C TYR A 382 16.81 38.35 47.86
N GLN A 383 16.02 39.18 47.18
CA GLN A 383 15.10 38.71 46.15
C GLN A 383 15.85 38.01 45.00
N PHE A 384 17.00 38.57 44.59
CA PHE A 384 17.89 37.93 43.62
C PHE A 384 18.43 36.58 44.11
N LEU A 385 18.88 36.51 45.37
CA LEU A 385 19.31 35.26 46.00
C LEU A 385 18.18 34.22 46.02
N ILE A 386 16.96 34.61 46.40
CA ILE A 386 15.78 33.73 46.41
C ILE A 386 15.52 33.18 45.02
N THR A 387 15.56 34.03 43.99
CA THR A 387 15.41 33.61 42.60
C THR A 387 16.48 32.60 42.20
N CYS A 388 17.76 32.83 42.53
CA CYS A 388 18.84 31.88 42.26
C CYS A 388 18.59 30.52 42.91
N HIS A 389 18.22 30.51 44.20
CA HIS A 389 17.89 29.27 44.91
C HIS A 389 16.69 28.54 44.28
N CYS A 390 15.62 29.26 43.92
CA CYS A 390 14.43 28.66 43.31
C CYS A 390 14.73 28.11 41.92
N LEU A 391 15.50 28.82 41.09
CA LEU A 391 15.89 28.36 39.75
C LEU A 391 16.72 27.07 39.80
N VAL A 392 17.74 27.03 40.68
CA VAL A 392 18.57 25.83 40.83
C VAL A 392 17.79 24.69 41.46
N ALA A 393 16.97 24.97 42.48
CA ALA A 393 16.14 23.95 43.09
C ALA A 393 15.09 23.39 42.11
N GLY A 394 14.48 24.24 41.28
CA GLY A 394 13.55 23.83 40.23
C GLY A 394 14.19 22.91 39.20
N TRP A 395 15.38 23.27 38.70
CA TRP A 395 16.15 22.43 37.78
C TRP A 395 16.49 21.05 38.37
N ILE A 396 17.01 20.99 39.60
CA ILE A 396 17.33 19.70 40.24
C ILE A 396 16.05 18.92 40.59
N ALA A 397 14.97 19.59 41.01
CA ALA A 397 13.68 18.96 41.26
C ALA A 397 13.08 18.36 39.99
N ASP A 398 13.13 19.08 38.86
CA ASP A 398 12.69 18.56 37.58
C ASP A 398 13.52 17.36 37.15
N THR A 399 14.84 17.41 37.33
CA THR A 399 15.74 16.28 37.08
C THR A 399 15.31 15.05 37.88
N HIS A 400 15.12 15.21 39.19
CA HIS A 400 14.70 14.13 40.08
C HIS A 400 13.38 13.49 39.63
N HIS A 401 12.35 14.31 39.43
CA HIS A 401 11.02 13.83 39.09
C HIS A 401 10.94 13.26 37.67
N LEU A 402 11.76 13.76 36.74
CA LEU A 402 11.84 13.23 35.38
C LEU A 402 12.40 11.81 35.37
N PHE A 403 13.55 11.58 36.02
CA PHE A 403 14.19 10.25 36.01
C PHE A 403 13.49 9.24 36.93
N LEU A 404 13.04 9.67 38.11
CA LEU A 404 12.48 8.73 39.09
C LEU A 404 10.97 8.52 38.97
N HIS A 405 10.24 9.49 38.41
CA HIS A 405 8.77 9.46 38.35
C HIS A 405 8.21 9.71 36.96
N ASP A 406 9.06 9.90 35.95
CA ASP A 406 8.67 10.15 34.55
C ASP A 406 7.84 11.43 34.35
N PHE A 407 7.96 12.39 35.27
CA PHE A 407 7.24 13.64 35.17
C PHE A 407 8.01 14.68 34.37
N THR A 408 7.36 15.28 33.38
CA THR A 408 7.88 16.42 32.59
C THR A 408 8.34 17.58 33.48
N PRO A 409 9.45 18.30 33.17
CA PRO A 409 9.92 19.46 33.93
C PRO A 409 8.85 20.55 34.12
N LEU A 410 8.70 21.06 35.35
CA LEU A 410 7.75 22.13 35.68
C LEU A 410 8.41 23.52 35.66
N SER A 411 9.69 23.60 36.03
CA SER A 411 10.43 24.86 36.13
C SER A 411 10.35 25.71 34.87
N PRO A 412 10.40 25.19 33.63
CA PRO A 412 10.23 25.99 32.42
C PRO A 412 8.97 26.86 32.44
N GLN A 413 7.85 26.34 32.94
CA GLN A 413 6.58 27.06 33.00
C GLN A 413 6.59 28.15 34.08
N LEU A 414 7.43 27.99 35.12
CA LEU A 414 7.59 28.94 36.22
C LEU A 414 8.66 30.01 35.94
N LEU A 415 9.52 29.81 34.93
CA LEU A 415 10.59 30.75 34.58
C LEU A 415 10.08 32.19 34.37
N PRO A 416 8.97 32.45 33.63
CA PRO A 416 8.50 33.81 33.41
C PRO A 416 8.19 34.57 34.70
N ASP A 417 7.66 33.90 35.71
CA ASP A 417 7.32 34.52 37.00
C ASP A 417 8.54 34.68 37.91
N LEU A 418 9.43 33.68 37.94
CA LEU A 418 10.65 33.70 38.77
C LEU A 418 11.64 34.77 38.32
N THR A 419 11.66 35.09 37.02
CA THR A 419 12.68 35.94 36.40
C THR A 419 12.29 37.43 36.32
N GLN A 420 11.05 37.80 36.69
CA GLN A 420 10.54 39.19 36.58
C GLN A 420 11.39 40.24 37.29
N ASN A 421 12.09 39.84 38.35
CA ASN A 421 12.84 40.75 39.24
C ASN A 421 14.36 40.55 39.19
N ILE A 422 14.89 39.80 38.20
CA ILE A 422 16.34 39.63 38.05
C ILE A 422 16.95 40.95 37.54
N PRO A 423 18.09 41.41 38.10
CA PRO A 423 18.82 42.56 37.57
C PRO A 423 19.17 42.39 36.09
N GLU A 424 18.97 43.42 35.27
CA GLU A 424 19.36 43.40 33.85
C GLU A 424 20.89 43.34 33.69
N GLY A 425 21.38 42.80 32.57
CA GLY A 425 22.82 42.76 32.23
C GLY A 425 23.47 41.39 32.44
N GLU A 426 24.80 41.37 32.56
CA GLU A 426 25.61 40.14 32.56
C GLU A 426 25.26 39.15 33.67
N VAL A 427 24.75 39.66 34.80
CA VAL A 427 24.34 38.83 35.95
C VAL A 427 23.10 37.98 35.60
N ALA A 428 22.11 38.54 34.89
CA ALA A 428 20.96 37.77 34.43
C ALA A 428 21.36 36.70 33.41
N ASP A 429 22.19 37.06 32.43
CA ASP A 429 22.64 36.11 31.40
C ASP A 429 23.45 34.96 32.01
N SER A 430 24.25 35.24 33.05
CA SER A 430 25.01 34.20 33.79
C SER A 430 24.08 33.21 34.49
N VAL A 431 23.05 33.70 35.19
CA VAL A 431 22.09 32.85 35.92
C VAL A 431 21.21 32.05 34.96
N ILE A 432 20.73 32.67 33.88
CA ILE A 432 19.87 31.99 32.89
C ILE A 432 20.68 30.98 32.08
N GLY A 433 21.89 31.35 31.63
CA GLY A 433 22.80 30.46 30.91
C GLY A 433 23.19 29.23 31.74
N MET A 434 23.35 29.39 33.05
CA MET A 434 23.55 28.28 33.98
C MET A 434 22.37 27.31 34.03
N VAL A 435 21.12 27.80 34.14
CA VAL A 435 19.92 26.94 34.11
C VAL A 435 19.84 26.17 32.79
N ILE A 436 20.06 26.86 31.66
CA ILE A 436 20.07 26.25 30.33
C ILE A 436 21.14 25.17 30.23
N SER A 437 22.37 25.46 30.66
CA SER A 437 23.46 24.48 30.66
C SER A 437 23.13 23.26 31.52
N GLY A 438 22.45 23.46 32.66
CA GLY A 438 21.94 22.39 33.50
C GLY A 438 20.96 21.47 32.77
N TYR A 439 20.00 22.03 32.04
CA TYR A 439 19.07 21.25 31.21
C TYR A 439 19.76 20.56 30.03
N GLU A 440 20.73 21.20 29.40
CA GLU A 440 21.51 20.60 28.31
C GLU A 440 22.31 19.38 28.76
N GLN A 441 22.77 19.34 30.02
CA GLN A 441 23.39 18.15 30.59
C GLN A 441 22.37 17.00 30.75
N ILE A 442 21.14 17.30 31.14
CA ILE A 442 20.05 16.31 31.21
C ILE A 442 19.76 15.77 29.81
N TYR A 443 19.67 16.63 28.80
CA TYR A 443 19.38 16.23 27.43
C TYR A 443 20.43 15.25 26.88
N LYS A 444 21.71 15.46 27.19
CA LYS A 444 22.80 14.53 26.81
C LYS A 444 22.63 13.14 27.41
N ILE A 445 22.15 13.05 28.66
CA ILE A 445 21.88 11.76 29.30
C ILE A 445 20.70 11.07 28.59
N LEU A 446 19.61 11.82 28.38
CA LEU A 446 18.39 11.32 27.74
C LEU A 446 18.60 10.94 26.26
N GLU A 447 19.59 11.51 25.57
CA GLU A 447 19.93 11.13 24.19
C GLU A 447 20.26 9.64 24.07
N THR A 448 20.84 9.05 25.12
CA THR A 448 21.17 7.62 25.15
C THR A 448 20.04 6.75 25.69
N GLU A 449 19.22 7.26 26.60
CA GLU A 449 18.22 6.46 27.33
C GLU A 449 16.81 6.58 26.76
N SER A 450 16.43 7.76 26.24
CA SER A 450 15.06 8.07 25.77
C SER A 450 15.03 9.24 24.78
N SER A 451 15.82 9.16 23.71
CA SER A 451 15.99 10.22 22.71
C SER A 451 14.68 10.75 22.11
N HIS A 452 13.64 9.93 22.05
CA HIS A 452 12.33 10.30 21.52
C HIS A 452 11.60 11.41 22.30
N ARG A 453 11.96 11.66 23.57
CA ARG A 453 11.35 12.70 24.42
C ARG A 453 12.02 14.06 24.30
N LEU A 454 13.26 14.08 23.83
CA LEU A 454 14.09 15.28 23.80
C LEU A 454 13.44 16.46 23.08
N PRO A 455 12.82 16.30 21.89
CA PRO A 455 12.31 17.46 21.18
C PRO A 455 11.29 18.25 21.97
N GLU A 456 10.36 17.57 22.64
CA GLU A 456 9.32 18.21 23.44
C GLU A 456 9.90 18.88 24.70
N LEU A 457 10.80 18.19 25.41
CA LEU A 457 11.43 18.74 26.63
C LEU A 457 12.25 20.01 26.34
N ILE A 458 12.97 20.04 25.22
CA ILE A 458 13.72 21.21 24.78
C ILE A 458 12.76 22.34 24.37
N LEU A 459 11.65 22.00 23.70
CA LEU A 459 10.66 22.98 23.26
C LEU A 459 9.97 23.67 24.46
N GLU A 460 9.66 22.93 25.51
CA GLU A 460 9.09 23.47 26.74
C GLU A 460 10.04 24.44 27.44
N LEU A 461 11.36 24.12 27.48
CA LEU A 461 12.36 25.07 27.96
C LEU A 461 12.37 26.33 27.09
N ALA A 462 12.34 26.18 25.77
CA ALA A 462 12.28 27.32 24.85
C ALA A 462 11.05 28.21 25.09
N GLN A 463 9.88 27.62 25.38
CA GLN A 463 8.66 28.34 25.74
C GLN A 463 8.81 29.11 27.05
N GLY A 464 9.43 28.50 28.08
CA GLY A 464 9.70 29.17 29.35
C GLY A 464 10.61 30.40 29.23
N LEU A 465 11.51 30.38 28.25
CA LEU A 465 12.49 31.44 28.00
C LEU A 465 11.97 32.59 27.11
N VAL A 466 10.80 32.43 26.46
CA VAL A 466 10.34 33.35 25.40
C VAL A 466 10.07 34.77 25.89
N ASN A 467 9.68 34.90 27.17
CA ASN A 467 9.33 36.18 27.79
C ASN A 467 10.54 36.91 28.37
N LEU A 468 11.73 36.33 28.30
CA LEU A 468 12.96 36.97 28.76
C LEU A 468 13.38 38.10 27.80
N PRO A 469 14.08 39.14 28.31
CA PRO A 469 14.57 40.24 27.47
C PRO A 469 15.45 39.75 26.31
N ASN A 470 16.34 38.79 26.58
CA ASN A 470 17.21 38.18 25.59
C ASN A 470 16.52 36.98 24.91
N LYS A 471 15.85 37.22 23.78
CA LYS A 471 15.13 36.19 23.01
C LYS A 471 16.04 35.14 22.34
N SER A 472 17.36 35.36 22.30
CA SER A 472 18.29 34.41 21.65
C SER A 472 18.30 33.04 22.34
N TRP A 473 18.09 33.02 23.66
CA TRP A 473 17.99 31.78 24.44
C TRP A 473 16.84 30.89 23.98
N ALA A 474 15.63 31.43 23.92
CA ALA A 474 14.45 30.73 23.43
C ALA A 474 14.62 30.29 21.97
N LYS A 475 15.20 31.15 21.12
CA LYS A 475 15.45 30.82 19.71
C LYS A 475 16.46 29.67 19.54
N ASN A 476 17.54 29.65 20.30
CA ASN A 476 18.53 28.57 20.26
C ASN A 476 17.93 27.24 20.74
N GLN A 477 17.13 27.24 21.82
CA GLN A 477 16.47 26.03 22.29
C GLN A 477 15.40 25.55 21.29
N LEU A 478 14.66 26.44 20.62
CA LEU A 478 13.77 26.06 19.52
C LEU A 478 14.52 25.35 18.39
N ILE A 479 15.68 25.87 17.98
CA ILE A 479 16.51 25.23 16.94
C ILE A 479 16.99 23.85 17.42
N ASN A 480 17.50 23.74 18.65
CA ASN A 480 17.95 22.47 19.23
C ASN A 480 16.83 21.43 19.30
N SER A 481 15.62 21.87 19.65
CA SER A 481 14.41 21.04 19.69
C SER A 481 14.08 20.49 18.29
N VAL A 482 14.06 21.35 17.26
CA VAL A 482 13.81 20.95 15.87
C VAL A 482 14.91 20.02 15.35
N GLU A 483 16.19 20.29 15.64
CA GLU A 483 17.30 19.43 15.26
C GLU A 483 17.22 18.05 15.92
N SER A 484 16.87 18.00 17.22
CA SER A 484 16.63 16.75 17.92
C SER A 484 15.49 15.95 17.27
N TRP A 485 14.38 16.61 16.91
CA TRP A 485 13.27 15.98 16.20
C TRP A 485 13.68 15.46 14.80
N LEU A 486 14.51 16.22 14.08
CA LEU A 486 15.05 15.80 12.79
C LEU A 486 15.95 14.58 12.93
N ASN A 487 16.83 14.53 13.93
CA ASN A 487 17.73 13.40 14.14
C ASN A 487 16.98 12.07 14.33
N LEU A 488 15.82 12.09 14.99
CA LEU A 488 14.96 10.91 15.14
C LEU A 488 14.36 10.40 13.81
N ARG A 489 14.34 11.25 12.78
CA ARG A 489 13.76 10.97 11.45
C ARG A 489 14.82 10.70 10.39
N ASN A 490 16.10 10.84 10.74
CA ASN A 490 17.27 10.64 9.88
C ASN A 490 17.07 11.23 8.46
N PRO A 491 16.87 12.55 8.33
CA PRO A 491 16.57 13.19 7.05
C PRO A 491 17.71 13.00 6.04
N VAL A 492 17.36 12.95 4.76
CA VAL A 492 18.34 12.84 3.67
C VAL A 492 19.32 14.03 3.71
N SER A 493 20.61 13.70 3.75
CA SER A 493 21.75 14.57 4.10
C SER A 493 22.07 15.73 3.13
N GLU A 494 21.29 15.95 2.08
CA GLU A 494 21.65 16.89 1.00
C GLU A 494 21.12 18.33 1.18
N VAL A 495 20.19 18.56 2.11
CA VAL A 495 19.54 19.86 2.31
C VAL A 495 20.16 20.62 3.49
N SER A 496 20.65 21.85 3.26
CA SER A 496 21.37 22.63 4.28
C SER A 496 20.47 23.51 5.18
N GLU A 497 19.29 23.93 4.72
CA GLU A 497 18.43 24.85 5.48
C GLU A 497 17.47 24.10 6.43
N LEU A 498 17.34 24.57 7.67
CA LEU A 498 16.60 23.89 8.75
C LEU A 498 15.16 23.56 8.36
N TRP A 499 14.41 24.55 7.89
CA TRP A 499 12.99 24.38 7.59
C TRP A 499 12.74 23.54 6.34
N ASP A 500 13.68 23.50 5.39
CA ASP A 500 13.59 22.60 4.24
C ASP A 500 13.81 21.14 4.63
N ARG A 501 14.71 20.89 5.59
CA ARG A 501 14.86 19.56 6.22
C ARG A 501 13.59 19.15 6.96
N VAL A 502 12.91 20.08 7.65
CA VAL A 502 11.60 19.80 8.26
C VAL A 502 10.57 19.46 7.18
N ASN A 503 10.52 20.25 6.12
CA ASN A 503 9.57 20.05 5.02
C ASN A 503 9.73 18.68 4.33
N SER A 504 10.95 18.13 4.29
CA SER A 504 11.21 16.84 3.64
C SER A 504 10.72 15.63 4.45
N VAL A 505 10.51 15.75 5.77
CA VAL A 505 10.14 14.61 6.63
C VAL A 505 8.84 14.75 7.42
N VAL A 506 8.28 15.97 7.56
CA VAL A 506 7.06 16.20 8.37
C VAL A 506 5.85 15.41 7.87
N ILE A 507 5.04 14.90 8.80
CA ILE A 507 3.83 14.10 8.55
C ILE A 507 2.66 14.51 9.46
N ALA A 508 1.47 13.93 9.24
CA ALA A 508 0.26 14.30 9.98
C ALA A 508 0.34 14.08 11.50
N GLU A 509 1.09 13.07 11.94
CA GLU A 509 1.28 12.76 13.36
C GLU A 509 2.05 13.85 14.13
N ASP A 510 2.81 14.68 13.42
CA ASP A 510 3.61 15.76 14.03
C ASP A 510 2.79 17.01 14.36
N LEU A 511 1.46 16.99 14.16
CA LEU A 511 0.61 18.17 14.25
C LEU A 511 0.76 18.93 15.58
N ASP A 512 0.66 18.23 16.72
CA ASP A 512 0.74 18.86 18.05
C ASP A 512 2.10 19.54 18.28
N TYR A 513 3.18 18.84 17.91
CA TYR A 513 4.53 19.36 18.02
C TYR A 513 4.76 20.59 17.12
N ILE A 514 4.28 20.54 15.87
CA ILE A 514 4.37 21.65 14.93
C ILE A 514 3.51 22.85 15.36
N GLU A 515 2.35 22.62 15.98
CA GLU A 515 1.53 23.70 16.56
C GLU A 515 2.27 24.41 17.71
N LYS A 516 2.90 23.66 18.61
CA LYS A 516 3.76 24.22 19.67
C LYS A 516 4.92 25.05 19.09
N ILE A 517 5.57 24.56 18.03
CA ILE A 517 6.62 25.30 17.31
C ILE A 517 6.07 26.60 16.72
N ASN A 518 4.94 26.54 16.01
CA ASN A 518 4.33 27.70 15.37
C ASN A 518 3.93 28.79 16.39
N ASN A 519 3.38 28.39 17.54
CA ASN A 519 3.04 29.30 18.64
C ASN A 519 4.29 29.97 19.23
N LEU A 520 5.38 29.22 19.37
CA LEU A 520 6.66 29.77 19.84
C LEU A 520 7.29 30.73 18.83
N LEU A 521 7.29 30.37 17.54
CA LEU A 521 7.74 31.25 16.45
C LEU A 521 6.95 32.57 16.43
N GLU A 522 5.64 32.51 16.69
CA GLU A 522 4.80 33.71 16.81
C GLU A 522 5.21 34.59 17.98
N SER A 523 5.43 34.00 19.14
CA SER A 523 5.87 34.71 20.35
C SER A 523 7.26 35.34 20.18
N LEU A 524 8.12 34.71 19.37
CA LEU A 524 9.43 35.25 18.98
C LEU A 524 9.35 36.37 17.92
N GLY A 525 8.21 36.55 17.26
CA GLY A 525 8.04 37.52 16.17
C GLY A 525 8.55 37.03 14.82
N GLU A 526 8.78 35.73 14.66
CA GLU A 526 9.21 35.11 13.42
C GLU A 526 8.04 35.00 12.45
N THR A 527 8.28 35.15 11.15
CA THR A 527 7.24 35.08 10.11
C THR A 527 7.03 33.68 9.55
N HIS A 528 8.02 32.80 9.69
CA HIS A 528 7.95 31.43 9.19
C HIS A 528 6.90 30.61 9.94
N ARG A 529 6.09 29.84 9.22
CA ARG A 529 5.12 28.89 9.79
C ARG A 529 5.13 27.59 9.01
N VAL A 530 5.18 26.48 9.74
CA VAL A 530 5.13 25.13 9.16
C VAL A 530 3.67 24.74 9.00
N ASN A 531 3.26 24.46 7.76
CA ASN A 531 1.90 24.01 7.44
C ASN A 531 1.98 22.62 6.82
N ILE A 532 1.78 21.59 7.64
CA ILE A 532 1.93 20.17 7.28
C ILE A 532 1.10 19.84 6.03
N VAL A 533 -0.17 20.25 6.01
CA VAL A 533 -1.08 20.02 4.88
C VAL A 533 -0.51 20.59 3.58
N LYS A 534 -0.05 21.85 3.60
CA LYS A 534 0.52 22.50 2.41
C LYS A 534 1.83 21.83 1.99
N ILE A 535 2.68 21.48 2.95
CA ILE A 535 3.98 20.86 2.72
C ILE A 535 3.79 19.47 2.10
N CYS A 536 3.07 18.56 2.76
CA CYS A 536 2.81 17.21 2.23
C CYS A 536 2.14 17.28 0.86
N TYR A 537 1.18 18.20 0.65
CA TYR A 537 0.55 18.36 -0.67
C TYR A 537 1.54 18.76 -1.77
N GLN A 538 2.47 19.69 -1.51
CA GLN A 538 3.48 20.06 -2.51
C GLN A 538 4.56 18.98 -2.67
N ARG A 539 5.00 18.35 -1.57
CA ARG A 539 5.95 17.23 -1.59
C ARG A 539 5.40 16.06 -2.41
N GLY A 540 4.14 15.69 -2.19
CA GLY A 540 3.47 14.66 -2.98
C GLY A 540 3.33 15.00 -4.46
N LYS A 541 3.06 16.27 -4.79
CA LYS A 541 3.07 16.73 -6.19
C LYS A 541 4.47 16.63 -6.84
N ASN A 542 5.52 16.98 -6.11
CA ASN A 542 6.90 16.88 -6.60
C ASN A 542 7.30 15.42 -6.82
N HIS A 543 7.03 14.53 -5.86
CA HIS A 543 7.24 13.09 -6.00
C HIS A 543 6.48 12.53 -7.22
N TYR A 544 5.22 12.94 -7.43
CA TYR A 544 4.46 12.54 -8.61
C TYR A 544 5.14 13.00 -9.92
N GLN A 545 5.66 14.23 -9.97
CA GLN A 545 6.39 14.74 -11.14
C GLN A 545 7.70 14.01 -11.40
N GLN A 546 8.37 13.54 -10.34
CA GLN A 546 9.60 12.75 -10.41
C GLN A 546 9.35 11.27 -10.77
N GLY A 547 8.09 10.83 -10.81
CA GLY A 547 7.71 9.44 -11.06
C GLY A 547 7.71 8.55 -9.81
N GLU A 548 7.89 9.13 -8.64
CA GLU A 548 7.89 8.47 -7.33
C GLU A 548 6.45 8.34 -6.80
N TYR A 549 5.62 7.58 -7.52
CA TYR A 549 4.17 7.56 -7.29
C TYR A 549 3.77 7.05 -5.90
N THR A 550 4.49 6.10 -5.32
CA THR A 550 4.19 5.59 -3.97
C THR A 550 4.44 6.64 -2.89
N THR A 551 5.57 7.33 -2.95
CA THR A 551 5.89 8.42 -2.02
C THR A 551 4.87 9.56 -2.15
N ALA A 552 4.42 9.83 -3.38
CA ALA A 552 3.34 10.77 -3.63
C ALA A 552 2.01 10.34 -2.99
N ILE A 553 1.66 9.05 -3.07
CA ILE A 553 0.46 8.48 -2.42
C ILE A 553 0.53 8.64 -0.91
N ASP A 554 1.68 8.36 -0.30
CA ASP A 554 1.89 8.52 1.14
C ASP A 554 1.66 9.99 1.55
N ASP A 555 2.25 10.93 0.82
CA ASP A 555 2.10 12.36 1.07
C ASP A 555 0.66 12.86 0.92
N PHE A 556 -0.05 12.46 -0.14
CA PHE A 556 -1.46 12.81 -0.28
C PHE A 556 -2.34 12.14 0.79
N THR A 557 -1.93 10.97 1.27
CA THR A 557 -2.60 10.32 2.40
C THR A 557 -2.39 11.10 3.70
N GLN A 558 -1.19 11.63 3.97
CA GLN A 558 -0.97 12.55 5.10
C GLN A 558 -1.88 13.78 5.02
N VAL A 559 -2.07 14.34 3.82
CA VAL A 559 -3.00 15.46 3.60
C VAL A 559 -4.44 15.05 3.94
N LEU A 560 -4.88 13.86 3.51
CA LEU A 560 -6.24 13.38 3.73
C LEU A 560 -6.53 12.96 5.17
N LEU A 561 -5.51 12.57 5.96
CA LEU A 561 -5.64 12.36 7.40
C LEU A 561 -6.01 13.66 8.13
N LEU A 562 -5.38 14.78 7.74
CA LEU A 562 -5.63 16.09 8.35
C LEU A 562 -6.82 16.84 7.71
N LYS A 563 -7.07 16.63 6.41
CA LYS A 563 -8.17 17.22 5.66
C LYS A 563 -8.89 16.16 4.80
N PRO A 564 -9.78 15.35 5.38
CA PRO A 564 -10.48 14.28 4.67
C PRO A 564 -11.28 14.75 3.46
N ASN A 565 -11.82 15.97 3.53
CA ASN A 565 -12.66 16.57 2.48
C ASN A 565 -11.85 17.39 1.46
N SER A 566 -10.69 16.89 1.03
CA SER A 566 -9.84 17.56 0.04
C SER A 566 -10.01 16.94 -1.36
N PRO A 567 -10.78 17.57 -2.28
CA PRO A 567 -10.98 17.02 -3.62
C PRO A 567 -9.67 16.93 -4.42
N ASP A 568 -8.78 17.91 -4.25
CA ASP A 568 -7.48 17.96 -4.94
C ASP A 568 -6.52 16.86 -4.46
N ALA A 569 -6.51 16.56 -3.16
CA ALA A 569 -5.65 15.51 -2.62
C ALA A 569 -6.14 14.12 -3.05
N ASN A 570 -7.45 13.86 -2.98
CA ASN A 570 -8.03 12.63 -3.53
C ASN A 570 -7.70 12.52 -5.03
N TYR A 571 -7.88 13.59 -5.80
CA TYR A 571 -7.63 13.58 -7.24
C TYR A 571 -6.17 13.25 -7.56
N ASN A 572 -5.21 13.90 -6.89
CA ASN A 572 -3.79 13.66 -7.15
C ASN A 572 -3.31 12.29 -6.64
N ARG A 573 -3.90 11.77 -5.55
CA ARG A 573 -3.65 10.41 -5.10
C ARG A 573 -4.21 9.38 -6.09
N GLY A 574 -5.41 9.62 -6.61
CA GLY A 574 -6.01 8.82 -7.68
C GLY A 574 -5.18 8.82 -8.98
N LEU A 575 -4.59 9.98 -9.33
CA LEU A 575 -3.63 10.05 -10.44
C LEU A 575 -2.42 9.14 -10.20
N ALA A 576 -1.84 9.19 -9.00
CA ALA A 576 -0.68 8.37 -8.63
C ALA A 576 -1.01 6.87 -8.66
N TYR A 577 -2.16 6.45 -8.10
CA TYR A 577 -2.64 5.06 -8.22
C TYR A 577 -2.84 4.64 -9.68
N GLY A 578 -3.41 5.53 -10.51
CA GLY A 578 -3.60 5.26 -11.93
C GLY A 578 -2.28 5.07 -12.69
N LYS A 579 -1.19 5.73 -12.26
CA LYS A 579 0.16 5.54 -12.82
C LYS A 579 0.81 4.23 -12.39
N LEU A 580 0.48 3.72 -11.20
CA LEU A 580 0.91 2.40 -10.71
C LEU A 580 0.08 1.24 -11.27
N GLY A 581 -0.98 1.52 -12.03
CA GLY A 581 -1.90 0.47 -12.52
C GLY A 581 -2.94 0.01 -11.48
N GLU A 582 -2.98 0.64 -10.31
CA GLU A 582 -3.95 0.37 -9.24
C GLU A 582 -5.29 1.05 -9.56
N TYR A 583 -5.93 0.62 -10.65
CA TYR A 583 -7.09 1.28 -11.23
C TYR A 583 -8.31 1.33 -10.31
N SER A 584 -8.56 0.30 -9.51
CA SER A 584 -9.67 0.28 -8.55
C SER A 584 -9.52 1.34 -7.45
N ALA A 585 -8.31 1.50 -6.90
CA ALA A 585 -8.01 2.52 -5.90
C ALA A 585 -8.10 3.94 -6.50
N ALA A 586 -7.61 4.11 -7.73
CA ALA A 586 -7.75 5.35 -8.47
C ALA A 586 -9.21 5.77 -8.68
N ILE A 587 -10.08 4.81 -9.06
CA ILE A 587 -11.52 5.06 -9.23
C ILE A 587 -12.16 5.50 -7.92
N GLU A 588 -11.83 4.89 -6.79
CA GLU A 588 -12.39 5.28 -5.48
C GLU A 588 -12.00 6.72 -5.13
N ASP A 589 -10.74 7.08 -5.31
CA ASP A 589 -10.26 8.44 -5.09
C ASP A 589 -10.94 9.46 -6.04
N TYR A 590 -11.13 9.11 -7.32
CA TYR A 590 -11.88 9.96 -8.24
C TYR A 590 -13.37 10.06 -7.88
N ASN A 591 -13.98 9.00 -7.34
CA ASN A 591 -15.34 9.03 -6.82
C ASN A 591 -15.45 10.03 -5.67
N GLN A 592 -14.51 10.00 -4.72
CA GLN A 592 -14.49 10.96 -3.61
C GLN A 592 -14.26 12.39 -4.12
N THR A 593 -13.34 12.61 -5.07
CA THR A 593 -13.16 13.92 -5.71
C THR A 593 -14.47 14.43 -6.32
N LEU A 594 -15.18 13.60 -7.10
CA LEU A 594 -16.41 13.99 -7.79
C LEU A 594 -17.61 14.14 -6.85
N ARG A 595 -17.62 13.40 -5.72
CA ARG A 595 -18.59 13.60 -4.64
C ARG A 595 -18.42 14.97 -3.98
N LEU A 596 -17.18 15.37 -3.73
CA LEU A 596 -16.84 16.66 -3.11
C LEU A 596 -16.95 17.83 -4.09
N ASN A 597 -16.60 17.62 -5.36
CA ASN A 597 -16.68 18.60 -6.43
C ASN A 597 -17.20 17.94 -7.73
N PRO A 598 -18.53 17.97 -7.96
CA PRO A 598 -19.13 17.38 -9.16
C PRO A 598 -18.71 18.04 -10.47
N ASN A 599 -18.12 19.24 -10.44
CA ASN A 599 -17.66 19.95 -11.64
C ASN A 599 -16.16 19.72 -11.91
N TYR A 600 -15.52 18.75 -11.25
CA TYR A 600 -14.09 18.47 -11.39
C TYR A 600 -13.81 17.73 -12.70
N LEU A 601 -13.76 18.49 -13.80
CA LEU A 601 -13.66 17.98 -15.16
C LEU A 601 -12.51 16.97 -15.38
N ARG A 602 -11.33 17.24 -14.80
CA ARG A 602 -10.18 16.34 -14.92
C ARG A 602 -10.38 15.00 -14.23
N ALA A 603 -11.21 14.92 -13.19
CA ALA A 603 -11.50 13.67 -12.48
C ALA A 603 -12.39 12.77 -13.33
N TYR A 604 -13.43 13.31 -13.99
CA TYR A 604 -14.22 12.55 -14.98
C TYR A 604 -13.35 12.00 -16.10
N ASN A 605 -12.49 12.83 -16.70
CA ASN A 605 -11.64 12.38 -17.80
C ASN A 605 -10.67 11.26 -17.36
N ASN A 606 -10.03 11.39 -16.20
CA ASN A 606 -9.11 10.37 -15.72
C ASN A 606 -9.83 9.09 -15.26
N ARG A 607 -10.99 9.20 -14.61
CA ARG A 607 -11.81 8.02 -14.24
C ARG A 607 -12.33 7.30 -15.49
N ALA A 608 -12.71 8.03 -16.54
CA ALA A 608 -13.07 7.45 -17.83
C ALA A 608 -11.90 6.67 -18.46
N ASN A 609 -10.70 7.27 -18.47
CA ASN A 609 -9.49 6.59 -18.94
C ASN A 609 -9.21 5.32 -18.11
N THR A 610 -9.42 5.36 -16.80
CA THR A 610 -9.25 4.22 -15.91
C THR A 610 -10.29 3.12 -16.19
N TYR A 611 -11.56 3.45 -16.38
CA TYR A 611 -12.59 2.50 -16.79
C TYR A 611 -12.30 1.88 -18.15
N TYR A 612 -11.81 2.67 -19.11
CA TYR A 612 -11.39 2.17 -20.43
C TYR A 612 -10.27 1.12 -20.29
N LYS A 613 -9.27 1.36 -19.42
CA LYS A 613 -8.18 0.42 -19.14
C LYS A 613 -8.67 -0.88 -18.49
N LEU A 614 -9.72 -0.82 -17.68
CA LEU A 614 -10.38 -2.00 -17.10
C LEU A 614 -11.34 -2.73 -18.05
N GLY A 615 -11.55 -2.21 -19.26
CA GLY A 615 -12.52 -2.76 -20.22
C GLY A 615 -13.98 -2.44 -19.91
N GLU A 616 -14.24 -1.55 -18.95
CA GLU A 616 -15.57 -1.06 -18.58
C GLU A 616 -16.01 0.09 -19.49
N TYR A 617 -16.10 -0.19 -20.80
CA TYR A 617 -16.26 0.84 -21.84
C TYR A 617 -17.52 1.69 -21.68
N GLU A 618 -18.65 1.10 -21.25
CA GLU A 618 -19.91 1.83 -21.02
C GLU A 618 -19.74 2.94 -19.96
N LYS A 619 -19.08 2.63 -18.83
CA LYS A 619 -18.81 3.61 -17.78
C LYS A 619 -17.81 4.66 -18.24
N ALA A 620 -16.80 4.26 -19.01
CA ALA A 620 -15.85 5.20 -19.61
C ALA A 620 -16.56 6.24 -20.51
N ILE A 621 -17.46 5.77 -21.38
CA ILE A 621 -18.26 6.63 -22.27
C ILE A 621 -19.14 7.58 -21.46
N ALA A 622 -19.79 7.11 -20.39
CA ALA A 622 -20.62 7.95 -19.52
C ALA A 622 -19.81 9.08 -18.86
N ASP A 623 -18.59 8.79 -18.39
CA ASP A 623 -17.71 9.80 -17.79
C ASP A 623 -17.14 10.77 -18.82
N TYR A 624 -16.77 10.30 -20.02
CA TYR A 624 -16.37 11.21 -21.11
C TYR A 624 -17.52 12.13 -21.53
N ASN A 625 -18.75 11.62 -21.60
CA ASN A 625 -19.93 12.45 -21.89
C ASN A 625 -20.16 13.47 -20.77
N SER A 626 -20.01 13.10 -19.50
CA SER A 626 -20.09 14.03 -18.37
C SER A 626 -19.06 15.15 -18.50
N CYS A 627 -17.83 14.81 -18.91
CA CYS A 627 -16.76 15.78 -19.19
C CYS A 627 -17.13 16.75 -20.34
N LEU A 628 -17.69 16.24 -21.44
CA LEU A 628 -18.11 17.03 -22.60
C LEU A 628 -19.36 17.89 -22.35
N VAL A 629 -20.24 17.47 -21.45
CA VAL A 629 -21.37 18.30 -20.97
C VAL A 629 -20.84 19.50 -20.17
N LEU A 630 -19.83 19.28 -19.32
CA LEU A 630 -19.21 20.36 -18.53
C LEU A 630 -18.37 21.31 -19.39
N ASN A 631 -17.65 20.80 -20.39
CA ASN A 631 -16.93 21.60 -21.37
C ASN A 631 -16.96 20.94 -22.76
N PRO A 632 -17.77 21.44 -23.70
CA PRO A 632 -17.86 20.88 -25.05
C PRO A 632 -16.58 21.02 -25.89
N ASN A 633 -15.67 21.94 -25.53
CA ASN A 633 -14.46 22.24 -26.31
C ASN A 633 -13.24 21.42 -25.83
N LEU A 634 -13.38 20.10 -25.82
CA LEU A 634 -12.34 19.16 -25.41
C LEU A 634 -12.14 18.07 -26.48
N PRO A 635 -11.40 18.35 -27.57
CA PRO A 635 -11.25 17.44 -28.69
C PRO A 635 -10.63 16.10 -28.30
N ASP A 636 -9.68 16.09 -27.36
CA ASP A 636 -9.04 14.86 -26.88
C ASP A 636 -10.05 13.93 -26.17
N VAL A 637 -10.96 14.51 -25.39
CA VAL A 637 -12.01 13.76 -24.66
C VAL A 637 -13.04 13.21 -25.64
N ALA A 638 -13.45 14.02 -26.62
CA ALA A 638 -14.35 13.58 -27.69
C ALA A 638 -13.75 12.42 -28.49
N HIS A 639 -12.46 12.53 -28.85
CA HIS A 639 -11.73 11.48 -29.52
C HIS A 639 -11.68 10.19 -28.68
N ASN A 640 -11.30 10.29 -27.40
CA ASN A 640 -11.24 9.12 -26.51
C ASN A 640 -12.61 8.46 -26.32
N ARG A 641 -13.68 9.24 -26.23
CA ARG A 641 -15.06 8.72 -26.21
C ARG A 641 -15.38 7.95 -27.48
N ASP A 642 -15.06 8.50 -28.65
CA ASP A 642 -15.35 7.85 -29.94
C ASP A 642 -14.54 6.56 -30.11
N VAL A 643 -13.30 6.54 -29.62
CA VAL A 643 -12.50 5.30 -29.54
C VAL A 643 -13.16 4.29 -28.61
N ALA A 644 -13.55 4.68 -27.40
CA ALA A 644 -14.23 3.81 -26.45
C ALA A 644 -15.55 3.25 -27.01
N GLN A 645 -16.33 4.10 -27.69
CA GLN A 645 -17.57 3.72 -28.36
C GLN A 645 -17.31 2.71 -29.48
N GLY A 646 -16.33 2.96 -30.35
CA GLY A 646 -15.99 2.06 -31.45
C GLY A 646 -15.53 0.67 -30.95
N VAL A 647 -14.71 0.62 -29.91
CA VAL A 647 -14.27 -0.65 -29.28
C VAL A 647 -15.46 -1.38 -28.66
N TRP A 648 -16.33 -0.67 -27.96
CA TRP A 648 -17.52 -1.26 -27.35
C TRP A 648 -18.49 -1.82 -28.41
N ASP A 649 -18.70 -1.09 -29.50
CA ASP A 649 -19.56 -1.51 -30.61
C ASP A 649 -19.00 -2.73 -31.33
N GLU A 650 -17.69 -2.77 -31.57
CA GLU A 650 -17.01 -3.94 -32.15
C GLU A 650 -17.15 -5.17 -31.26
N LYS A 651 -16.93 -5.02 -29.94
CA LYS A 651 -17.09 -6.13 -29.00
C LYS A 651 -18.52 -6.67 -28.99
N ARG A 652 -19.53 -5.77 -28.99
CA ARG A 652 -20.94 -6.18 -29.10
C ARG A 652 -21.23 -6.86 -30.43
N ARG A 653 -20.64 -6.40 -31.54
CA ARG A 653 -20.78 -7.03 -32.85
C ARG A 653 -20.18 -8.43 -32.86
N GLN A 654 -18.97 -8.60 -32.34
CA GLN A 654 -18.30 -9.91 -32.25
C GLN A 654 -19.08 -10.88 -31.36
N GLU A 655 -19.62 -10.41 -30.23
CA GLU A 655 -20.49 -11.22 -29.38
C GLU A 655 -21.79 -11.62 -30.11
N ALA A 656 -22.39 -10.70 -30.87
CA ALA A 656 -23.57 -11.00 -31.68
C ALA A 656 -23.25 -11.98 -32.82
N GLU A 657 -22.12 -11.82 -33.50
CA GLU A 657 -21.68 -12.70 -34.58
C GLU A 657 -21.32 -14.09 -34.05
N LYS A 658 -20.67 -14.19 -32.89
CA LYS A 658 -20.42 -15.46 -32.20
C LYS A 658 -21.73 -16.18 -31.89
N ARG A 659 -22.71 -15.47 -31.31
CA ARG A 659 -24.06 -16.03 -31.05
C ARG A 659 -24.76 -16.48 -32.31
N ARG A 660 -24.56 -15.78 -33.44
CA ARG A 660 -25.10 -16.16 -34.74
C ARG A 660 -24.45 -17.43 -35.30
N ARG A 661 -23.12 -17.53 -35.24
CA ARG A 661 -22.37 -18.74 -35.67
C ARG A 661 -22.73 -19.98 -34.85
N GLU A 662 -23.18 -19.81 -33.61
CA GLU A 662 -23.63 -20.92 -32.76
C GLU A 662 -25.05 -21.43 -33.12
N ARG A 663 -25.81 -20.71 -33.95
CA ARG A 663 -27.23 -21.00 -34.29
C ARG A 663 -27.49 -21.34 -35.76
N GLU A 664 -26.52 -21.15 -36.64
CA GLU A 664 -26.60 -21.46 -38.08
C GLU A 664 -25.55 -22.52 -38.46
N PHE A 665 -25.87 -23.40 -39.42
CA PHE A 665 -24.87 -24.27 -40.05
C PHE A 665 -24.96 -24.21 -41.57
N GLU A 666 -23.81 -24.35 -42.24
CA GLU A 666 -23.68 -24.36 -43.70
C GLU A 666 -23.58 -25.79 -44.22
N PHE A 667 -24.19 -26.05 -45.39
CA PHE A 667 -24.16 -27.35 -46.06
C PHE A 667 -24.40 -27.19 -47.57
N ASP A 668 -23.99 -28.19 -48.33
CA ASP A 668 -24.22 -28.23 -49.78
C ASP A 668 -25.42 -29.10 -50.14
N VAL A 669 -26.35 -28.55 -50.92
CA VAL A 669 -27.46 -29.27 -51.53
C VAL A 669 -27.09 -29.67 -52.94
N ILE A 670 -27.31 -30.94 -53.30
CA ILE A 670 -26.99 -31.50 -54.61
C ILE A 670 -28.27 -31.74 -55.39
N THR A 671 -28.28 -31.39 -56.68
CA THR A 671 -29.35 -31.75 -57.62
C THR A 671 -28.76 -32.57 -58.77
N VAL A 672 -29.45 -33.64 -59.18
CA VAL A 672 -29.08 -34.53 -60.28
C VAL A 672 -30.15 -34.58 -61.38
N ASN A 673 -29.72 -34.85 -62.61
CA ASN A 673 -30.63 -35.17 -63.72
C ASN A 673 -31.14 -36.62 -63.66
N SER A 674 -32.02 -37.02 -64.59
CA SER A 674 -32.53 -38.40 -64.69
C SER A 674 -31.48 -39.49 -64.90
N GLN A 675 -30.24 -39.15 -65.31
CA GLN A 675 -29.12 -40.09 -65.43
C GLN A 675 -28.28 -40.20 -64.14
N GLY A 676 -28.62 -39.43 -63.10
CA GLY A 676 -27.89 -39.41 -61.82
C GLY A 676 -26.64 -38.54 -61.85
N GLN A 677 -26.47 -37.68 -62.86
CA GLN A 677 -25.34 -36.75 -62.94
C GLN A 677 -25.67 -35.43 -62.23
N GLU A 678 -24.74 -34.92 -61.42
CA GLU A 678 -24.88 -33.63 -60.72
C GLU A 678 -25.06 -32.48 -61.73
N THR A 679 -26.16 -31.76 -61.60
CA THR A 679 -26.49 -30.57 -62.41
C THR A 679 -26.32 -29.28 -61.64
N LYS A 680 -26.41 -29.33 -60.30
CA LYS A 680 -26.38 -28.14 -59.44
C LYS A 680 -25.85 -28.52 -58.05
N ARG A 681 -25.05 -27.62 -57.48
CA ARG A 681 -24.61 -27.64 -56.08
C ARG A 681 -24.76 -26.25 -55.51
N GLU A 682 -25.48 -26.15 -54.41
CA GLU A 682 -25.76 -24.87 -53.75
C GLU A 682 -25.36 -24.93 -52.28
N CYS A 683 -24.61 -23.91 -51.85
CA CYS A 683 -24.35 -23.71 -50.43
C CYS A 683 -25.57 -23.07 -49.78
N CYS A 684 -26.19 -23.80 -48.87
CA CYS A 684 -27.36 -23.37 -48.11
C CYS A 684 -27.01 -23.21 -46.64
N ARG A 685 -27.87 -22.49 -45.91
CA ARG A 685 -27.78 -22.28 -44.47
C ARG A 685 -29.10 -22.63 -43.82
N ALA A 686 -29.04 -23.30 -42.68
CA ALA A 686 -30.21 -23.53 -41.84
C ALA A 686 -29.92 -23.15 -40.39
N GLU A 687 -30.94 -22.62 -39.73
CA GLU A 687 -30.90 -22.38 -38.30
C GLU A 687 -31.22 -23.65 -37.53
N PHE A 688 -30.55 -23.83 -36.39
CA PHE A 688 -30.76 -24.98 -35.53
C PHE A 688 -30.46 -24.66 -34.07
N PHE A 689 -30.94 -25.53 -33.18
CA PHE A 689 -30.51 -25.54 -31.79
C PHE A 689 -30.09 -26.95 -31.37
N LYS A 690 -29.20 -27.02 -30.38
CA LYS A 690 -28.76 -28.28 -29.77
C LYS A 690 -29.52 -28.51 -28.48
N GLN A 691 -30.24 -29.61 -28.40
CA GLN A 691 -30.84 -30.08 -27.15
C GLN A 691 -29.85 -31.01 -26.46
N ASP A 692 -29.34 -30.60 -25.29
CA ASP A 692 -28.47 -31.43 -24.46
C ASP A 692 -29.28 -32.59 -23.84
N LEU A 693 -28.77 -33.80 -24.00
CA LEU A 693 -29.33 -35.04 -23.42
C LEU A 693 -28.45 -35.60 -22.29
N GLY A 694 -27.32 -34.96 -21.97
CA GLY A 694 -26.31 -35.40 -21.01
C GLY A 694 -25.21 -36.26 -21.64
N ASN A 695 -24.09 -36.44 -20.92
CA ASN A 695 -22.93 -37.26 -21.34
C ASN A 695 -22.37 -36.91 -22.73
N ASN A 696 -22.30 -35.62 -23.08
CA ASN A 696 -21.86 -35.11 -24.39
C ASN A 696 -22.74 -35.59 -25.58
N ILE A 697 -23.96 -36.07 -25.33
CA ILE A 697 -24.93 -36.43 -26.37
C ILE A 697 -25.89 -35.26 -26.56
N SER A 698 -26.02 -34.79 -27.80
CA SER A 698 -26.95 -33.73 -28.16
C SER A 698 -27.85 -34.13 -29.32
N LEU A 699 -29.05 -33.56 -29.35
CA LEU A 699 -30.02 -33.67 -30.43
C LEU A 699 -30.10 -32.34 -31.17
N GLU A 700 -29.64 -32.32 -32.42
CA GLU A 700 -29.69 -31.13 -33.27
C GLU A 700 -31.08 -31.01 -33.92
N MET A 701 -31.76 -29.89 -33.67
CA MET A 701 -33.10 -29.60 -34.16
C MET A 701 -33.04 -28.43 -35.14
N VAL A 702 -33.37 -28.69 -36.40
CA VAL A 702 -33.35 -27.71 -37.48
C VAL A 702 -34.69 -26.97 -37.55
N SER A 703 -34.64 -25.66 -37.73
CA SER A 703 -35.82 -24.82 -37.89
C SER A 703 -36.37 -24.96 -39.31
N ILE A 704 -37.59 -25.49 -39.43
CA ILE A 704 -38.28 -25.69 -40.70
C ILE A 704 -39.24 -24.53 -40.91
N PRO A 705 -39.10 -23.74 -42.01
CA PRO A 705 -40.01 -22.64 -42.28
C PRO A 705 -41.42 -23.16 -42.54
N GLY A 706 -42.43 -22.34 -42.21
CA GLY A 706 -43.80 -22.65 -42.61
C GLY A 706 -44.01 -22.31 -44.08
N GLY A 707 -44.89 -23.05 -44.75
CA GLY A 707 -45.18 -22.86 -46.17
C GLY A 707 -46.25 -23.80 -46.70
N THR A 708 -46.57 -23.66 -47.98
CA THR A 708 -47.58 -24.49 -48.65
C THR A 708 -46.90 -25.37 -49.70
N PHE A 709 -47.28 -26.65 -49.77
CA PHE A 709 -46.75 -27.58 -50.77
C PHE A 709 -47.82 -28.53 -51.30
N MET A 710 -47.51 -29.19 -52.43
CA MET A 710 -48.33 -30.27 -52.98
C MET A 710 -47.93 -31.61 -52.36
N MET A 711 -48.81 -32.18 -51.54
CA MET A 711 -48.65 -33.51 -50.94
C MET A 711 -49.17 -34.59 -51.89
N GLY A 712 -48.43 -35.70 -51.98
CA GLY A 712 -48.74 -36.83 -52.87
C GLY A 712 -47.98 -36.81 -54.20
N ALA A 713 -48.15 -37.88 -54.97
CA ALA A 713 -47.41 -38.10 -56.22
C ALA A 713 -47.99 -37.26 -57.38
N ALA A 714 -47.12 -36.85 -58.31
CA ALA A 714 -47.57 -36.23 -59.55
C ALA A 714 -48.24 -37.27 -60.48
N GLN A 715 -49.21 -36.85 -61.29
CA GLN A 715 -50.07 -37.72 -62.11
C GLN A 715 -49.36 -38.78 -62.98
N ASN A 716 -48.10 -38.55 -63.37
CA ASN A 716 -47.29 -39.45 -64.20
C ASN A 716 -45.97 -39.85 -63.53
N GLU A 717 -45.89 -39.75 -62.20
CA GLU A 717 -44.69 -40.12 -61.45
C GLU A 717 -44.45 -41.63 -61.50
N ALA A 718 -43.26 -42.05 -61.93
CA ALA A 718 -42.92 -43.45 -62.06
C ALA A 718 -42.92 -44.15 -60.70
N ASN A 719 -43.52 -45.34 -60.64
CA ASN A 719 -43.69 -46.15 -59.43
C ASN A 719 -44.65 -45.57 -58.37
N ALA A 720 -45.46 -44.55 -58.71
CA ALA A 720 -46.51 -44.06 -57.83
C ALA A 720 -47.62 -45.10 -57.64
N SER A 721 -48.04 -45.29 -56.40
CA SER A 721 -49.16 -46.16 -56.02
C SER A 721 -50.46 -45.37 -55.79
N SER A 722 -51.61 -46.05 -55.77
CA SER A 722 -52.93 -45.39 -55.70
C SER A 722 -53.17 -44.63 -54.39
N ASP A 723 -52.49 -45.02 -53.32
CA ASP A 723 -52.54 -44.41 -51.99
C ASP A 723 -51.78 -43.07 -51.89
N GLU A 724 -50.98 -42.74 -52.90
CA GLU A 724 -50.25 -41.46 -53.03
C GLU A 724 -51.11 -40.36 -53.69
N TYR A 725 -52.38 -40.66 -54.00
CA TYR A 725 -53.33 -39.77 -54.69
C TYR A 725 -54.61 -39.52 -53.85
N PRO A 726 -55.37 -38.46 -54.14
CA PRO A 726 -55.04 -37.37 -55.06
C PRO A 726 -53.94 -36.46 -54.50
N GLN A 727 -53.19 -35.84 -55.41
CA GLN A 727 -52.30 -34.75 -55.02
C GLN A 727 -53.14 -33.56 -54.53
N HIS A 728 -52.79 -32.97 -53.39
CA HIS A 728 -53.54 -31.86 -52.79
C HIS A 728 -52.61 -30.85 -52.11
N LEU A 729 -53.10 -29.61 -51.90
CA LEU A 729 -52.35 -28.56 -51.22
C LEU A 729 -52.43 -28.74 -49.71
N VAL A 730 -51.30 -28.58 -49.04
CA VAL A 730 -51.20 -28.60 -47.57
C VAL A 730 -50.37 -27.41 -47.10
N ASN A 731 -50.86 -26.71 -46.09
CA ASN A 731 -50.22 -25.56 -45.45
C ASN A 731 -49.59 -25.97 -44.11
N ILE A 732 -48.26 -25.93 -44.02
CA ILE A 732 -47.48 -26.34 -42.86
C ILE A 732 -47.07 -25.10 -42.05
N ALA A 733 -47.36 -25.08 -40.76
CA ALA A 733 -46.84 -24.08 -39.83
C ALA A 733 -45.34 -24.30 -39.57
N ALA A 734 -44.60 -23.26 -39.20
CA ALA A 734 -43.18 -23.39 -38.87
C ALA A 734 -42.98 -24.28 -37.62
N PHE A 735 -42.00 -25.17 -37.68
CA PHE A 735 -41.70 -26.12 -36.60
C PHE A 735 -40.19 -26.42 -36.56
N SER A 736 -39.75 -27.27 -35.62
CA SER A 736 -38.38 -27.77 -35.63
C SER A 736 -38.36 -29.28 -35.79
N MET A 737 -37.47 -29.80 -36.63
CA MET A 737 -37.32 -31.23 -36.90
C MET A 737 -35.90 -31.69 -36.58
N ALA A 738 -35.76 -32.90 -36.04
CA ALA A 738 -34.45 -33.50 -35.83
C ALA A 738 -33.70 -33.57 -37.15
N LYS A 739 -32.47 -33.07 -37.15
CA LYS A 739 -31.58 -33.00 -38.32
C LYS A 739 -31.36 -34.36 -38.98
N TYR A 740 -31.35 -35.39 -38.14
CA TYR A 740 -31.11 -36.79 -38.46
C TYR A 740 -32.26 -37.65 -37.89
N PRO A 741 -32.44 -38.89 -38.39
CA PRO A 741 -33.15 -39.91 -37.63
C PRO A 741 -32.53 -40.07 -36.23
N ILE A 742 -33.34 -40.44 -35.23
CA ILE A 742 -32.85 -40.59 -33.85
C ILE A 742 -31.73 -41.63 -33.82
N THR A 743 -30.57 -41.27 -33.27
CA THR A 743 -29.42 -42.17 -33.23
C THR A 743 -29.51 -43.16 -32.07
N GLN A 744 -28.75 -44.25 -32.15
CA GLN A 744 -28.66 -45.23 -31.07
C GLN A 744 -28.18 -44.61 -29.75
N ALA A 745 -27.22 -43.68 -29.80
CA ALA A 745 -26.76 -42.97 -28.60
C ALA A 745 -27.85 -42.07 -28.01
N GLN A 746 -28.60 -41.35 -28.84
CA GLN A 746 -29.72 -40.51 -28.39
C GLN A 746 -30.84 -41.36 -27.79
N TRP A 747 -31.17 -42.50 -28.43
CA TRP A 747 -32.10 -43.48 -27.92
C TRP A 747 -31.69 -43.99 -26.53
N GLU A 748 -30.46 -44.46 -26.39
CA GLU A 748 -29.94 -45.00 -25.13
C GLU A 748 -29.94 -43.96 -24.01
N ALA A 749 -29.63 -42.69 -24.32
CA ALA A 749 -29.65 -41.57 -23.36
C ALA A 749 -31.05 -41.24 -22.79
N ILE A 750 -32.13 -41.67 -23.46
CA ILE A 750 -33.53 -41.42 -23.07
C ILE A 750 -34.22 -42.70 -22.58
N MET A 751 -33.97 -43.82 -23.25
CA MET A 751 -34.67 -45.10 -23.03
C MET A 751 -33.87 -46.06 -22.16
N GLY A 752 -32.54 -45.88 -22.04
CA GLY A 752 -31.67 -46.69 -21.17
C GLY A 752 -31.32 -48.08 -21.73
N ASN A 753 -31.58 -48.34 -23.01
CA ASN A 753 -31.22 -49.57 -23.71
C ASN A 753 -30.90 -49.28 -25.19
N ASN A 754 -30.50 -50.29 -25.98
CA ASN A 754 -30.31 -50.16 -27.43
C ASN A 754 -30.88 -51.40 -28.16
N PRO A 755 -32.08 -51.31 -28.77
CA PRO A 755 -32.76 -52.43 -29.43
C PRO A 755 -32.22 -52.78 -30.82
N SER A 756 -31.38 -51.90 -31.40
CA SER A 756 -30.92 -51.95 -32.78
C SER A 756 -30.14 -53.23 -33.09
N SER A 757 -30.38 -53.81 -34.26
CA SER A 757 -29.64 -54.96 -34.81
C SER A 757 -28.23 -54.57 -35.27
N PHE A 758 -28.09 -53.44 -35.97
CA PHE A 758 -26.83 -52.95 -36.53
C PHE A 758 -26.16 -51.96 -35.60
N LYS A 759 -25.14 -52.39 -34.86
CA LYS A 759 -24.55 -51.55 -33.79
C LYS A 759 -23.68 -50.41 -34.33
N GLY A 760 -23.93 -49.21 -33.82
CA GLY A 760 -23.09 -48.02 -34.00
C GLY A 760 -23.73 -46.79 -33.36
N THR A 761 -22.97 -46.03 -32.57
CA THR A 761 -23.53 -44.95 -31.73
C THR A 761 -24.23 -43.85 -32.53
N ASN A 762 -23.70 -43.55 -33.73
CA ASN A 762 -24.22 -42.52 -34.64
C ASN A 762 -25.15 -43.08 -35.72
N ARG A 763 -25.46 -44.38 -35.69
CA ARG A 763 -26.44 -44.98 -36.61
C ARG A 763 -27.85 -44.66 -36.16
N PRO A 764 -28.84 -44.65 -37.06
CA PRO A 764 -30.23 -44.59 -36.66
C PRO A 764 -30.55 -45.75 -35.72
N VAL A 765 -31.39 -45.49 -34.72
CA VAL A 765 -32.02 -46.56 -33.95
C VAL A 765 -33.00 -47.27 -34.87
N GLU A 766 -32.92 -48.61 -34.89
CA GLU A 766 -33.88 -49.46 -35.59
C GLU A 766 -34.38 -50.57 -34.67
N ASN A 767 -35.29 -51.41 -35.17
CA ASN A 767 -35.98 -52.44 -34.39
C ASN A 767 -36.87 -51.85 -33.27
N VAL A 768 -37.43 -50.67 -33.54
CA VAL A 768 -38.36 -49.95 -32.65
C VAL A 768 -39.77 -49.93 -33.24
N ASN A 769 -40.76 -50.19 -32.40
CA ASN A 769 -42.16 -50.07 -32.79
C ASN A 769 -42.70 -48.66 -32.52
N TRP A 770 -43.88 -48.35 -33.07
CA TRP A 770 -44.48 -47.02 -32.99
C TRP A 770 -44.72 -46.54 -31.55
N HIS A 771 -45.16 -47.44 -30.67
CA HIS A 771 -45.38 -47.09 -29.26
C HIS A 771 -44.09 -46.69 -28.55
N GLN A 772 -42.98 -47.39 -28.81
CA GLN A 772 -41.69 -47.06 -28.22
C GLN A 772 -41.14 -45.74 -28.77
N ALA A 773 -41.40 -45.43 -30.05
CA ALA A 773 -41.04 -44.13 -30.63
C ALA A 773 -41.85 -42.96 -30.01
N GLN A 774 -43.14 -43.18 -29.72
CA GLN A 774 -43.94 -42.21 -28.95
C GLN A 774 -43.45 -42.07 -27.51
N GLU A 775 -43.11 -43.18 -26.85
CA GLU A 775 -42.56 -43.17 -25.49
C GLU A 775 -41.24 -42.37 -25.43
N PHE A 776 -40.35 -42.57 -26.41
CA PHE A 776 -39.14 -41.76 -26.54
C PHE A 776 -39.47 -40.26 -26.59
N CYS A 777 -40.42 -39.86 -27.43
CA CYS A 777 -40.86 -38.45 -27.54
C CYS A 777 -41.37 -37.90 -26.19
N GLN A 778 -42.16 -38.68 -25.45
CA GLN A 778 -42.70 -38.29 -24.15
C GLN A 778 -41.59 -38.12 -23.11
N ARG A 779 -40.66 -39.08 -23.01
CA ARG A 779 -39.53 -39.00 -22.07
C ARG A 779 -38.57 -37.87 -22.42
N LEU A 780 -38.31 -37.65 -23.71
CA LEU A 780 -37.53 -36.51 -24.19
C LEU A 780 -38.19 -35.18 -23.79
N SER A 781 -39.52 -35.09 -23.93
CA SER A 781 -40.27 -33.90 -23.53
C SER A 781 -40.17 -33.64 -22.02
N GLN A 782 -40.35 -34.68 -21.21
CA GLN A 782 -40.23 -34.59 -19.75
C GLN A 782 -38.83 -34.18 -19.30
N LYS A 783 -37.78 -34.71 -19.95
CA LYS A 783 -36.39 -34.43 -19.61
C LYS A 783 -35.96 -33.00 -19.95
N THR A 784 -36.52 -32.42 -21.01
CA THR A 784 -36.06 -31.15 -21.60
C THR A 784 -36.99 -29.97 -21.32
N GLY A 785 -38.24 -30.23 -20.92
CA GLY A 785 -39.28 -29.21 -20.74
C GLY A 785 -39.87 -28.67 -22.05
N LYS A 786 -39.46 -29.18 -23.22
CA LYS A 786 -40.03 -28.84 -24.53
C LYS A 786 -40.97 -29.94 -25.00
N THR A 787 -41.91 -29.61 -25.89
CA THR A 787 -42.80 -30.62 -26.47
C THR A 787 -42.13 -31.27 -27.68
N TYR A 788 -41.92 -32.59 -27.62
CA TYR A 788 -41.43 -33.43 -28.71
C TYR A 788 -42.49 -34.47 -29.09
N ARG A 789 -42.64 -34.71 -30.39
CA ARG A 789 -43.57 -35.72 -30.95
C ARG A 789 -43.04 -36.30 -32.26
N LEU A 790 -43.69 -37.35 -32.74
CA LEU A 790 -43.51 -37.81 -34.13
C LEU A 790 -44.07 -36.75 -35.10
N PRO A 791 -43.46 -36.57 -36.29
CA PRO A 791 -44.02 -35.72 -37.33
C PRO A 791 -45.38 -36.27 -37.79
N SER A 792 -46.25 -35.38 -38.26
CA SER A 792 -47.33 -35.83 -39.14
C SER A 792 -46.75 -36.27 -40.49
N GLU A 793 -47.48 -37.10 -41.22
CA GLU A 793 -47.11 -37.51 -42.57
C GLU A 793 -46.90 -36.29 -43.48
N ALA A 794 -47.75 -35.27 -43.34
CA ALA A 794 -47.67 -34.02 -44.09
C ALA A 794 -46.42 -33.21 -43.74
N GLU A 795 -46.09 -33.07 -42.44
CA GLU A 795 -44.85 -32.43 -41.99
C GLU A 795 -43.61 -33.16 -42.50
N TRP A 796 -43.64 -34.50 -42.50
CA TRP A 796 -42.55 -35.32 -43.01
C TRP A 796 -42.34 -35.14 -44.50
N GLU A 797 -43.41 -35.21 -45.31
CA GLU A 797 -43.31 -35.05 -46.76
C GLU A 797 -42.88 -33.63 -47.15
N TYR A 798 -43.43 -32.61 -46.50
CA TYR A 798 -43.01 -31.22 -46.67
C TYR A 798 -41.52 -31.05 -46.40
N ALA A 799 -41.08 -31.56 -45.25
CA ALA A 799 -39.70 -31.50 -44.82
C ALA A 799 -38.77 -32.29 -45.75
N CYS A 800 -39.21 -33.44 -46.26
CA CYS A 800 -38.46 -34.26 -47.22
C CYS A 800 -38.26 -33.53 -48.54
N ARG A 801 -39.35 -32.97 -49.10
CA ARG A 801 -39.35 -32.25 -50.38
C ARG A 801 -38.52 -30.99 -50.34
N ALA A 802 -38.53 -30.24 -49.24
CA ALA A 802 -37.78 -29.00 -49.05
C ALA A 802 -37.82 -28.10 -50.30
N GLU A 803 -39.04 -27.69 -50.68
CA GLU A 803 -39.37 -26.85 -51.84
C GLU A 803 -39.29 -27.52 -53.22
N THR A 804 -38.86 -28.78 -53.31
CA THR A 804 -38.87 -29.54 -54.58
C THR A 804 -40.22 -30.21 -54.87
N THR A 805 -40.52 -30.38 -56.15
CA THR A 805 -41.70 -31.13 -56.62
C THR A 805 -41.34 -32.46 -57.29
N SER A 806 -40.04 -32.78 -57.36
CA SER A 806 -39.54 -34.01 -57.95
C SER A 806 -39.75 -35.22 -57.03
N PRO A 807 -39.57 -36.46 -57.54
CA PRO A 807 -39.70 -37.68 -56.75
C PRO A 807 -38.70 -37.76 -55.59
N PHE A 808 -37.52 -37.15 -55.72
CA PHE A 808 -36.52 -37.03 -54.66
C PHE A 808 -36.14 -35.56 -54.50
N HIS A 809 -35.68 -35.14 -53.32
CA HIS A 809 -35.16 -33.77 -53.14
C HIS A 809 -33.89 -33.52 -53.96
N PHE A 810 -33.24 -34.58 -54.44
CA PHE A 810 -32.12 -34.52 -55.36
C PHE A 810 -32.54 -34.30 -56.82
N GLY A 811 -33.81 -34.52 -57.20
CA GLY A 811 -34.28 -34.43 -58.58
C GLY A 811 -35.08 -35.66 -59.03
N GLU A 812 -35.01 -35.98 -60.32
CA GLU A 812 -35.81 -37.06 -60.93
C GLU A 812 -35.36 -38.48 -60.52
N THR A 813 -34.14 -38.62 -60.00
CA THR A 813 -33.56 -39.91 -59.59
C THR A 813 -32.66 -39.74 -58.37
N ILE A 814 -32.18 -40.85 -57.82
CA ILE A 814 -31.23 -40.93 -56.71
C ILE A 814 -30.11 -41.93 -57.06
N THR A 815 -28.91 -41.71 -56.53
CA THR A 815 -27.74 -42.59 -56.73
C THR A 815 -27.22 -43.10 -55.39
N ALA A 816 -26.40 -44.15 -55.42
CA ALA A 816 -25.79 -44.72 -54.23
C ALA A 816 -24.85 -43.74 -53.48
N ASP A 817 -24.40 -42.66 -54.14
CA ASP A 817 -23.59 -41.61 -53.52
C ASP A 817 -24.45 -40.56 -52.77
N LEU A 818 -25.77 -40.58 -52.98
CA LEU A 818 -26.73 -39.60 -52.42
C LEU A 818 -27.62 -40.17 -51.32
N ALA A 819 -27.76 -41.49 -51.24
CA ALA A 819 -28.50 -42.17 -50.19
C ALA A 819 -28.12 -43.65 -50.06
N ASN A 820 -28.39 -44.20 -48.89
CA ASN A 820 -28.28 -45.63 -48.61
C ASN A 820 -29.60 -46.34 -48.92
N TYR A 821 -29.64 -47.12 -50.01
CA TYR A 821 -30.81 -47.88 -50.47
C TYR A 821 -30.36 -49.08 -51.34
N GLY A 822 -31.25 -50.03 -51.61
CA GLY A 822 -31.01 -51.14 -52.53
C GLY A 822 -29.91 -52.10 -52.06
N SER A 823 -29.68 -52.17 -50.75
CA SER A 823 -28.57 -52.91 -50.12
C SER A 823 -27.18 -52.44 -50.57
N ASN A 824 -27.03 -51.21 -51.08
CA ASN A 824 -25.73 -50.69 -51.54
C ASN A 824 -24.65 -50.68 -50.44
N CYS A 825 -25.03 -50.40 -49.19
CA CYS A 825 -24.15 -50.48 -48.01
C CYS A 825 -24.35 -51.76 -47.17
N GLY A 826 -25.35 -52.59 -47.49
CA GLY A 826 -25.67 -53.85 -46.82
C GLY A 826 -26.25 -53.77 -45.40
N GLN A 827 -26.35 -52.56 -44.84
CA GLN A 827 -26.88 -52.24 -43.51
C GLN A 827 -27.15 -50.73 -43.41
N THR A 828 -27.64 -50.25 -42.26
CA THR A 828 -27.74 -48.80 -41.97
C THR A 828 -26.38 -48.10 -42.09
N THR A 829 -26.37 -46.77 -42.15
CA THR A 829 -25.14 -45.94 -42.14
C THR A 829 -25.21 -44.93 -41.00
N ASP A 830 -24.06 -44.40 -40.60
CA ASP A 830 -24.02 -43.29 -39.64
C ASP A 830 -24.84 -42.12 -40.22
N VAL A 831 -25.64 -41.46 -39.39
CA VAL A 831 -26.48 -40.36 -39.85
C VAL A 831 -25.64 -39.22 -40.42
N GLY A 832 -26.14 -38.57 -41.46
CA GLY A 832 -25.40 -37.49 -42.13
C GLY A 832 -24.28 -37.93 -43.06
N SER A 833 -24.22 -39.22 -43.41
CA SER A 833 -23.24 -39.73 -44.39
C SER A 833 -23.46 -39.21 -45.81
N PHE A 834 -24.66 -38.69 -46.11
CA PHE A 834 -25.08 -38.21 -47.43
C PHE A 834 -25.49 -36.74 -47.40
N SER A 835 -25.64 -36.12 -48.57
CA SER A 835 -26.03 -34.71 -48.66
C SER A 835 -27.45 -34.45 -48.13
N PRO A 836 -27.67 -33.33 -47.42
CA PRO A 836 -28.99 -32.95 -46.94
C PRO A 836 -29.85 -32.33 -48.06
N ASN A 837 -31.12 -32.11 -47.74
CA ASN A 837 -32.01 -31.29 -48.57
C ASN A 837 -31.90 -29.79 -48.27
N ALA A 838 -32.68 -28.95 -48.96
CA ALA A 838 -32.62 -27.49 -48.84
C ALA A 838 -32.97 -26.95 -47.44
N PHE A 839 -33.65 -27.73 -46.59
CA PHE A 839 -33.90 -27.38 -45.20
C PHE A 839 -32.79 -27.85 -44.24
N GLY A 840 -31.76 -28.55 -44.72
CA GLY A 840 -30.65 -29.04 -43.89
C GLY A 840 -30.96 -30.34 -43.16
N LEU A 841 -31.95 -31.10 -43.63
CA LEU A 841 -32.31 -32.42 -43.11
C LEU A 841 -31.60 -33.52 -43.90
N TYR A 842 -31.11 -34.52 -43.17
CA TYR A 842 -30.33 -35.63 -43.69
C TYR A 842 -31.12 -36.93 -43.64
N ASP A 843 -30.72 -37.87 -44.49
CA ASP A 843 -31.27 -39.24 -44.53
C ASP A 843 -32.79 -39.27 -44.77
N MET A 844 -33.34 -38.29 -45.49
CA MET A 844 -34.77 -38.24 -45.85
C MET A 844 -35.16 -39.25 -46.93
N HIS A 845 -34.17 -39.91 -47.55
CA HIS A 845 -34.32 -40.97 -48.54
C HIS A 845 -33.45 -42.17 -48.13
N GLY A 846 -34.06 -43.30 -47.80
CA GLY A 846 -33.34 -44.52 -47.41
C GLY A 846 -32.83 -44.51 -45.97
N ASN A 847 -31.77 -45.29 -45.71
CA ASN A 847 -31.23 -45.61 -44.38
C ASN A 847 -32.24 -46.36 -43.48
N VAL A 848 -33.31 -45.73 -42.99
CA VAL A 848 -34.39 -46.38 -42.21
C VAL A 848 -35.75 -45.81 -42.60
N TRP A 849 -36.79 -46.65 -42.55
CA TRP A 849 -38.16 -46.15 -42.54
C TRP A 849 -38.42 -45.33 -41.29
N GLU A 850 -39.23 -44.28 -41.40
CA GLU A 850 -39.50 -43.38 -40.28
C GLU A 850 -40.98 -43.34 -39.91
N TRP A 851 -41.26 -43.63 -38.63
CA TRP A 851 -42.61 -43.58 -38.07
C TRP A 851 -43.20 -42.16 -38.10
N CYS A 852 -44.39 -42.03 -38.67
CA CYS A 852 -45.23 -40.84 -38.57
C CYS A 852 -46.34 -41.04 -37.53
N ALA A 853 -46.94 -39.95 -37.06
CA ALA A 853 -48.04 -40.00 -36.10
C ALA A 853 -49.34 -40.56 -36.73
N ASP A 854 -49.52 -40.38 -38.03
CA ASP A 854 -50.76 -40.62 -38.75
C ASP A 854 -51.16 -42.10 -38.81
N PRO A 855 -52.43 -42.43 -38.50
CA PRO A 855 -53.01 -43.71 -38.84
C PRO A 855 -53.23 -43.85 -40.35
N TRP A 856 -53.27 -45.10 -40.82
CA TRP A 856 -53.29 -45.41 -42.24
C TRP A 856 -54.62 -45.05 -42.94
N HIS A 857 -54.51 -44.49 -44.15
CA HIS A 857 -55.60 -44.26 -45.09
C HIS A 857 -55.18 -44.72 -46.49
N ASP A 858 -56.10 -45.39 -47.21
CA ASP A 858 -55.81 -45.98 -48.53
C ASP A 858 -55.63 -44.94 -49.66
N ASN A 859 -55.85 -43.65 -49.40
CA ASN A 859 -55.68 -42.51 -50.31
C ASN A 859 -55.79 -41.18 -49.55
N TYR A 860 -55.59 -40.05 -50.22
CA TYR A 860 -55.69 -38.69 -49.66
C TYR A 860 -57.08 -38.03 -49.80
N ASN A 861 -58.14 -38.77 -50.12
CA ASN A 861 -59.47 -38.16 -50.20
C ASN A 861 -59.94 -37.73 -48.81
N GLY A 862 -60.06 -36.42 -48.59
CA GLY A 862 -60.44 -35.85 -47.30
C GLY A 862 -59.29 -35.69 -46.31
N ALA A 863 -58.04 -35.77 -46.78
CA ALA A 863 -56.85 -35.48 -45.97
C ALA A 863 -56.86 -34.02 -45.46
N PRO A 864 -56.33 -33.75 -44.25
CA PRO A 864 -56.16 -32.40 -43.72
C PRO A 864 -55.24 -31.54 -44.60
N ASP A 865 -55.55 -30.25 -44.69
CA ASP A 865 -54.80 -29.26 -45.47
C ASP A 865 -53.93 -28.33 -44.60
N ASP A 866 -53.79 -28.62 -43.31
CA ASP A 866 -53.11 -27.78 -42.31
C ASP A 866 -51.88 -28.43 -41.65
N GLY A 867 -51.48 -29.61 -42.13
CA GLY A 867 -50.35 -30.37 -41.59
C GLY A 867 -50.63 -31.13 -40.30
N SER A 868 -51.86 -31.10 -39.78
CA SER A 868 -52.25 -31.87 -38.60
C SER A 868 -52.26 -33.39 -38.88
N VAL A 869 -52.22 -34.18 -37.81
CA VAL A 869 -52.30 -35.64 -37.87
C VAL A 869 -53.71 -36.06 -38.32
N TRP A 870 -53.80 -36.88 -39.37
CA TRP A 870 -55.06 -37.32 -39.93
C TRP A 870 -55.68 -38.47 -39.13
N GLU A 871 -56.49 -38.17 -38.10
CA GLU A 871 -57.06 -39.21 -37.21
C GLU A 871 -58.43 -39.75 -37.66
N SER A 872 -59.23 -38.95 -38.39
CA SER A 872 -60.63 -39.28 -38.69
C SER A 872 -60.78 -40.19 -39.91
N GLY A 873 -61.46 -41.34 -39.73
CA GLY A 873 -61.78 -42.28 -40.82
C GLY A 873 -60.69 -43.29 -41.12
N ALA A 874 -59.64 -43.34 -40.29
CA ALA A 874 -58.44 -44.13 -40.51
C ALA A 874 -58.54 -45.58 -40.07
N ASN A 875 -57.67 -46.44 -40.62
CA ASN A 875 -57.36 -47.73 -40.00
C ASN A 875 -56.35 -47.54 -38.87
N THR A 876 -56.86 -47.49 -37.64
CA THR A 876 -56.03 -47.22 -36.45
C THR A 876 -55.11 -48.38 -36.06
N GLN A 877 -55.21 -49.56 -36.67
CA GLN A 877 -54.31 -50.70 -36.42
C GLN A 877 -52.91 -50.50 -37.04
N TYR A 878 -52.81 -49.61 -38.02
CA TYR A 878 -51.60 -49.32 -38.75
C TYR A 878 -51.19 -47.86 -38.60
N ARG A 879 -49.90 -47.60 -38.77
CA ARG A 879 -49.32 -46.25 -38.79
C ARG A 879 -48.47 -46.08 -40.02
N VAL A 880 -48.42 -44.85 -40.50
CA VAL A 880 -47.68 -44.46 -41.68
C VAL A 880 -46.17 -44.52 -41.41
N MET A 881 -45.44 -45.04 -42.39
CA MET A 881 -43.98 -45.04 -42.49
C MET A 881 -43.56 -44.31 -43.76
N ARG A 882 -42.52 -43.47 -43.68
CA ARG A 882 -42.01 -42.67 -44.82
C ARG A 882 -40.49 -42.82 -45.00
N GLY A 883 -40.00 -42.48 -46.20
CA GLY A 883 -38.56 -42.38 -46.51
C GLY A 883 -37.90 -43.59 -47.18
N GLY A 884 -38.46 -44.80 -47.03
CA GLY A 884 -37.78 -46.02 -47.47
C GLY A 884 -36.60 -46.38 -46.57
N SER A 885 -35.95 -47.52 -46.82
CA SER A 885 -34.80 -47.97 -46.02
C SER A 885 -33.60 -48.40 -46.86
N TRP A 886 -32.47 -48.67 -46.18
CA TRP A 886 -31.23 -49.16 -46.78
C TRP A 886 -31.42 -50.41 -47.65
N GLY A 887 -32.43 -51.25 -47.38
CA GLY A 887 -32.71 -52.48 -48.13
C GLY A 887 -33.69 -52.30 -49.30
N ASN A 888 -34.33 -51.14 -49.46
CA ASN A 888 -35.39 -50.96 -50.44
C ASN A 888 -34.91 -50.43 -51.79
N ASN A 889 -35.62 -50.75 -52.87
CA ASN A 889 -35.35 -50.18 -54.19
C ASN A 889 -35.57 -48.66 -54.21
N PRO A 890 -34.90 -47.90 -55.11
CA PRO A 890 -34.97 -46.44 -55.13
C PRO A 890 -36.40 -45.90 -55.28
N GLY A 891 -37.27 -46.59 -56.03
CA GLY A 891 -38.67 -46.20 -56.20
C GLY A 891 -39.50 -46.18 -54.92
N VAL A 892 -39.04 -46.87 -53.86
CA VAL A 892 -39.66 -46.90 -52.52
C VAL A 892 -39.17 -45.74 -51.64
N CYS A 893 -38.07 -45.08 -52.02
CA CYS A 893 -37.48 -43.99 -51.26
C CYS A 893 -37.96 -42.61 -51.74
N ARG A 894 -38.95 -42.51 -52.65
CA ARG A 894 -39.47 -41.23 -53.15
C ARG A 894 -40.17 -40.44 -52.04
N CYS A 895 -40.21 -39.12 -52.18
CA CYS A 895 -40.88 -38.20 -51.26
C CYS A 895 -42.33 -38.61 -50.98
N ALA A 896 -43.08 -39.04 -52.01
CA ALA A 896 -44.52 -39.35 -51.88
C ALA A 896 -44.84 -40.78 -51.39
N VAL A 897 -43.87 -41.70 -51.37
CA VAL A 897 -44.14 -43.13 -51.08
C VAL A 897 -44.63 -43.30 -49.65
N ARG A 898 -45.78 -43.94 -49.50
CA ARG A 898 -46.37 -44.27 -48.21
C ARG A 898 -46.23 -45.77 -47.97
N ASN A 899 -45.98 -46.13 -46.72
CA ASN A 899 -46.04 -47.52 -46.27
C ASN A 899 -46.84 -47.57 -44.97
N TRP A 900 -47.40 -48.73 -44.66
CA TRP A 900 -48.19 -48.95 -43.45
C TRP A 900 -47.67 -50.15 -42.69
N VAL A 901 -47.50 -49.98 -41.38
CA VAL A 901 -46.94 -51.01 -40.52
C VAL A 901 -47.76 -51.07 -39.22
N GLY A 902 -47.93 -52.28 -38.69
CA GLY A 902 -48.66 -52.52 -37.45
C GLY A 902 -47.97 -51.89 -36.23
N LEU A 903 -48.76 -51.43 -35.27
CA LEU A 903 -48.28 -50.66 -34.09
C LEU A 903 -47.18 -51.34 -33.26
N VAL A 904 -47.16 -52.68 -33.22
CA VAL A 904 -46.21 -53.49 -32.44
C VAL A 904 -45.09 -54.09 -33.28
N SER A 905 -45.14 -53.91 -34.60
CA SER A 905 -44.12 -54.41 -35.51
C SER A 905 -42.82 -53.64 -35.33
N ARG A 906 -41.71 -54.37 -35.45
CA ARG A 906 -40.35 -53.87 -35.38
C ARG A 906 -39.54 -54.63 -36.41
N ASP A 907 -38.62 -53.94 -37.05
CA ASP A 907 -37.76 -54.52 -38.06
C ASP A 907 -36.40 -53.81 -38.06
N TRP A 908 -35.38 -54.45 -38.63
CA TRP A 908 -33.98 -54.00 -38.62
C TRP A 908 -33.74 -52.75 -39.51
N ASP A 909 -34.82 -52.19 -40.05
CA ASP A 909 -34.85 -50.98 -40.85
C ASP A 909 -35.97 -50.00 -40.43
N TYR A 910 -36.64 -50.22 -39.29
CA TYR A 910 -37.70 -49.34 -38.77
C TYR A 910 -37.15 -48.41 -37.67
N GLY A 911 -37.02 -47.13 -38.00
CA GLY A 911 -36.60 -46.05 -37.11
C GLY A 911 -37.62 -44.90 -37.08
N PHE A 912 -37.17 -43.70 -36.70
CA PHE A 912 -38.00 -42.49 -36.66
C PHE A 912 -37.16 -41.23 -36.46
N ARG A 913 -37.80 -40.07 -36.69
CA ARG A 913 -37.31 -38.75 -36.26
C ARG A 913 -38.37 -38.02 -35.44
N VAL A 914 -37.98 -36.93 -34.80
CA VAL A 914 -38.87 -36.16 -33.93
C VAL A 914 -39.01 -34.72 -34.38
N VAL A 915 -40.13 -34.10 -34.03
CA VAL A 915 -40.41 -32.68 -34.21
C VAL A 915 -40.73 -32.00 -32.88
N SER A 916 -40.59 -30.68 -32.83
CA SER A 916 -40.86 -29.87 -31.63
C SER A 916 -41.57 -28.55 -31.95
N LEU A 917 -42.39 -28.09 -31.00
CA LEU A 917 -43.08 -26.79 -31.01
C LEU A 917 -42.86 -26.05 -29.68
N PRO A 918 -42.78 -24.71 -29.69
CA PRO A 918 -42.82 -23.82 -30.86
C PRO A 918 -41.45 -23.75 -31.61
N PRO A 919 -41.39 -23.22 -32.85
CA PRO A 919 -40.15 -23.12 -33.61
C PRO A 919 -39.08 -22.30 -32.86
N ALA A 920 -37.80 -22.57 -33.15
CA ALA A 920 -36.61 -22.10 -32.42
C ALA A 920 -36.52 -20.58 -32.16
N TRP A 921 -37.34 -19.76 -32.83
CA TRP A 921 -37.33 -18.30 -32.82
C TRP A 921 -38.20 -17.68 -31.71
N THR A 922 -38.93 -18.50 -30.95
CA THR A 922 -39.92 -18.06 -29.94
C THR A 922 -39.47 -18.26 -28.48
N LEU A 923 -38.18 -18.55 -28.25
CA LEU A 923 -37.57 -18.73 -26.92
C LEU A 923 -36.52 -17.66 -26.61
#